data_AF-A0A7M7PJQ0-F1
#
_entry.id   AF-A0A7M7PJQ0-F1
#
_cell.length_a   1.000
_cell.length_b   1.000
_cell.length_c   1.000
_cell.angle_alpha   90.00
_cell.angle_beta   90.00
_cell.angle_gamma   90.00
#
_symmetry.space_group_name_H-M   'P 1'
#
loop_
_entity.id
_entity.type
_entity.pdbx_description
1 polymer ?
#
loop_
_entity_poly.entity_id
_entity_poly.type
_entity_poly.pdbx_seq_one_letter_code
_entity_poly.pdbx_strand_id
1 'polypeptide(L)'
;MAAGDGLIVENSIKVLTQNGVCQIDLCLGDITKLKKEDGVDVLVVSAFRGSYVESRTSVIGALSRGLNVSVATLAQDKEEDLRSLYSCWWSKPLPDHLAFRRVLCFETRGKRYDGRPQELVANVFRCLVSILKNEDGSVISPLLNTGDQGYGEASMLKGMVQGAVGWMKAGLPLRVLKLVLYCKVQDGKLQKHSLRCFDTVIATFNELKERFEMQLLLPKEIPLEFDIYLSFSEEDGAVAKEIREKLTGAKDGIRIYDGSQQTLDKDSVFQQDMYSVMMKSARVVTVLTPNYLQNKACVDQYNIALCCNRRANRDVLAPVYVHSVDIMPTYMGLVQYVDCRPADQSKIQEACSQVGVSLSVKLHKELAVAHFDPLYYDIFLSYSHCDSDKANRFVETFKSLAPELKIFFDVQELKTGKSWQRTLYHSIDGSQCMLALISTPYLKSAVCQEEFALAQAKHFSKGKQHLQLIPICLENLDTIQPEFTHIPMVKGTPDVFEDVVKVICPAVTQWIKEEELDVGKNLAAIFDKDKIPTISPDDEMEALRAARFQKNFGTSDSLLKESTSFPPPLTDILPHTYAHPPEHLIFSFHSEDEKYVDFIGRVLKQAAPGLQFSAVPSNVQEKLEDLEKANCIVPILSPHYLESPECAQEFHVAIGRQRIANPDVPLMLPIRVLEIPEKPTYFHLVGCDVSVTDAMWPNLAATLGDRVHDAMKKVSGGTDRQALPHAVCIPLVMAAYKILQRLAADISSDCADYPAHAALVNMMRLREQVKQVNQPEYTDDITQKLVELTVGDKA
;
A
#
# COMPACT_ATOMS: atom_id res chain seq x y z
N MET A 1 28.16 -32.26 -12.45
CA MET A 1 28.28 -30.93 -11.83
C MET A 1 26.90 -30.54 -11.35
N ALA A 2 26.60 -30.71 -10.07
CA ALA A 2 25.34 -30.25 -9.50
C ALA A 2 25.40 -28.72 -9.39
N ALA A 3 24.43 -28.02 -9.98
CA ALA A 3 24.26 -26.59 -9.76
C ALA A 3 24.07 -26.38 -8.26
N GLY A 4 24.99 -25.67 -7.61
CA GLY A 4 24.88 -25.37 -6.19
C GLY A 4 23.72 -24.40 -5.98
N ASP A 5 22.80 -24.73 -5.08
CA ASP A 5 21.67 -23.87 -4.71
C ASP A 5 22.20 -22.51 -4.22
N GLY A 6 21.93 -21.46 -4.99
CA GLY A 6 22.20 -20.07 -4.62
C GLY A 6 21.23 -19.58 -3.54
N LEU A 7 21.33 -18.30 -3.18
CA LEU A 7 20.32 -17.69 -2.31
C LEU A 7 18.97 -17.62 -3.03
N ILE A 8 17.90 -18.04 -2.34
CA ILE A 8 16.53 -17.83 -2.79
C ILE A 8 16.07 -16.48 -2.25
N VAL A 9 15.44 -15.66 -3.08
CA VAL A 9 14.66 -14.51 -2.59
C VAL A 9 13.27 -15.02 -2.22
N GLU A 10 12.97 -15.04 -0.92
CA GLU A 10 11.67 -15.46 -0.40
C GLU A 10 10.61 -14.39 -0.65
N ASN A 11 10.95 -13.14 -0.36
CA ASN A 11 10.07 -12.01 -0.55
C ASN A 11 10.87 -10.71 -0.69
N SER A 12 10.24 -9.67 -1.23
CA SER A 12 10.87 -8.36 -1.41
C SER A 12 9.89 -7.24 -1.02
N ILE A 13 10.43 -6.17 -0.45
CA ILE A 13 9.73 -4.90 -0.21
C ILE A 13 10.27 -3.88 -1.20
N LYS A 14 9.39 -3.35 -2.06
CA LYS A 14 9.73 -2.18 -2.89
C LYS A 14 9.52 -0.90 -2.11
N VAL A 15 10.58 -0.11 -1.99
CA VAL A 15 10.58 1.19 -1.33
C VAL A 15 10.70 2.26 -2.39
N LEU A 16 9.61 2.97 -2.66
CA LEU A 16 9.65 4.14 -3.52
C LEU A 16 10.45 5.26 -2.81
N THR A 17 11.36 5.89 -3.56
CA THR A 17 12.11 7.08 -3.13
C THR A 17 12.14 8.09 -4.27
N GLN A 18 12.51 9.35 -3.98
CA GLN A 18 12.65 10.40 -5.01
C GLN A 18 13.74 10.08 -6.04
N ASN A 19 14.73 9.27 -5.66
CA ASN A 19 15.86 8.92 -6.52
C ASN A 19 15.64 7.59 -7.25
N GLY A 20 14.41 7.06 -7.27
CA GLY A 20 14.07 5.77 -7.87
C GLY A 20 13.62 4.71 -6.86
N VAL A 21 13.37 3.51 -7.35
CA VAL A 21 12.91 2.38 -6.53
C VAL A 21 14.10 1.74 -5.82
N CYS A 22 14.00 1.61 -4.50
CA CYS A 22 14.90 0.78 -3.69
C CYS A 22 14.19 -0.53 -3.34
N GLN A 23 14.97 -1.55 -3.00
CA GLN A 23 14.48 -2.90 -2.73
C GLN A 23 15.10 -3.47 -1.46
N ILE A 24 14.28 -4.12 -0.64
CA ILE A 24 14.73 -4.90 0.52
C ILE A 24 14.31 -6.36 0.27
N ASP A 25 15.27 -7.25 0.10
CA ASP A 25 15.03 -8.69 -0.12
C ASP A 25 15.18 -9.46 1.18
N LEU A 26 14.23 -10.36 1.45
CA LEU A 26 14.41 -11.44 2.40
C LEU A 26 14.92 -12.66 1.64
N CYS A 27 16.14 -13.09 1.95
CA CYS A 27 16.80 -14.21 1.29
C CYS A 27 16.91 -15.43 2.21
N LEU A 28 16.77 -16.62 1.63
CA LEU A 28 16.96 -17.91 2.27
C LEU A 28 18.20 -18.59 1.70
N GLY A 29 19.10 -19.04 2.59
CA GLY A 29 20.24 -19.87 2.20
C GLY A 29 21.53 -19.54 2.96
N ASP A 30 22.66 -19.97 2.40
CA ASP A 30 23.98 -19.64 2.93
C ASP A 30 24.51 -18.40 2.22
N ILE A 31 24.77 -17.33 3.00
CA ILE A 31 25.24 -16.05 2.49
C ILE A 31 26.52 -16.19 1.64
N THR A 32 27.36 -17.19 1.92
CA THR A 32 28.61 -17.45 1.18
C THR A 32 28.38 -18.06 -0.21
N LYS A 33 27.15 -18.43 -0.53
CA LYS A 33 26.73 -18.97 -1.84
C LYS A 33 26.15 -17.90 -2.76
N LEU A 34 26.23 -16.62 -2.40
CA LEU A 34 25.91 -15.52 -3.31
C LEU A 34 26.75 -15.64 -4.58
N LYS A 35 26.10 -15.65 -5.74
CA LYS A 35 26.78 -15.74 -7.03
C LYS A 35 27.47 -14.43 -7.36
N LYS A 36 28.51 -14.51 -8.19
CA LYS A 36 29.28 -13.32 -8.58
C LYS A 36 28.45 -12.32 -9.41
N GLU A 37 27.52 -12.82 -10.23
CA GLU A 37 26.56 -12.00 -10.99
C GLU A 37 25.63 -11.16 -10.09
N ASP A 38 25.30 -11.68 -8.90
CA ASP A 38 24.47 -11.02 -7.89
C ASP A 38 25.31 -10.28 -6.84
N GLY A 39 26.59 -10.00 -7.17
CA GLY A 39 27.54 -9.42 -6.23
C GLY A 39 27.09 -8.08 -5.67
N VAL A 40 27.53 -7.79 -4.44
CA VAL A 40 27.15 -6.58 -3.71
C VAL A 40 28.35 -5.79 -3.21
N ASP A 41 28.13 -4.51 -2.92
CA ASP A 41 29.19 -3.59 -2.49
C ASP A 41 29.64 -3.86 -1.06
N VAL A 42 28.71 -4.20 -0.16
CA VAL A 42 29.00 -4.35 1.27
C VAL A 42 28.37 -5.61 1.83
N LEU A 43 29.20 -6.46 2.43
CA LEU A 43 28.77 -7.52 3.33
C LEU A 43 28.85 -7.02 4.78
N VAL A 44 27.72 -7.00 5.48
CA VAL A 44 27.69 -6.66 6.91
C VAL A 44 27.80 -7.92 7.76
N VAL A 45 28.65 -7.90 8.78
CA VAL A 45 28.78 -8.98 9.76
C VAL A 45 28.77 -8.43 11.18
N SER A 46 28.26 -9.18 12.16
CA SER A 46 28.37 -8.84 13.58
C SER A 46 29.41 -9.70 14.28
N ALA A 47 30.15 -9.09 15.21
CA ALA A 47 31.18 -9.73 16.02
C ALA A 47 31.13 -9.26 17.49
N PHE A 48 31.75 -10.02 18.39
CA PHE A 48 32.09 -9.51 19.71
C PHE A 48 33.28 -8.57 19.59
N ARG A 49 33.34 -7.51 20.42
CA ARG A 49 34.37 -6.48 20.33
C ARG A 49 35.77 -7.08 20.38
N GLY A 50 36.55 -6.85 19.33
CA GLY A 50 37.90 -7.40 19.15
C GLY A 50 38.00 -8.93 19.01
N SER A 51 36.89 -9.66 18.81
CA SER A 51 36.87 -11.12 18.73
C SER A 51 36.19 -11.60 17.45
N TYR A 52 36.98 -12.27 16.59
CA TYR A 52 36.58 -12.73 15.26
C TYR A 52 36.67 -14.25 15.13
N VAL A 53 36.26 -14.98 16.16
CA VAL A 53 36.36 -16.45 16.21
C VAL A 53 35.55 -17.08 15.08
N GLU A 54 36.18 -17.98 14.33
CA GLU A 54 35.61 -18.68 13.17
C GLU A 54 34.71 -19.86 13.58
N SER A 55 33.67 -19.59 14.38
CA SER A 55 32.78 -20.63 14.89
C SER A 55 32.01 -21.35 13.77
N ARG A 56 31.51 -22.55 14.05
CA ARG A 56 30.70 -23.31 13.06
C ARG A 56 29.35 -22.66 12.76
N THR A 57 28.83 -21.87 13.68
CA THR A 57 27.50 -21.24 13.65
C THR A 57 27.52 -19.79 13.16
N SER A 58 28.69 -19.17 13.01
CA SER A 58 28.81 -17.76 12.61
C SER A 58 29.06 -17.58 11.12
N VAL A 59 28.62 -16.42 10.60
CA VAL A 59 28.97 -15.95 9.25
C VAL A 59 30.49 -15.78 9.11
N ILE A 60 31.18 -15.33 10.16
CA ILE A 60 32.65 -15.22 10.19
C ILE A 60 33.31 -16.58 9.88
N GLY A 61 32.88 -17.64 10.55
CA GLY A 61 33.39 -18.97 10.26
C GLY A 61 32.95 -19.50 8.89
N ALA A 62 31.77 -19.14 8.40
CA ALA A 62 31.33 -19.49 7.05
C ALA A 62 32.21 -18.84 5.97
N LEU A 63 32.57 -17.56 6.14
CA LEU A 63 33.47 -16.83 5.22
C LEU A 63 34.86 -17.47 5.15
N SER A 64 35.44 -17.84 6.28
CA SER A 64 36.74 -18.52 6.34
C SER A 64 36.69 -19.88 5.61
N ARG A 65 35.72 -20.74 5.95
CA ARG A 65 35.62 -22.09 5.38
C ARG A 65 35.19 -22.11 3.91
N GLY A 66 34.26 -21.22 3.54
CA GLY A 66 33.59 -21.23 2.25
C GLY A 66 34.30 -20.41 1.18
N LEU A 67 34.94 -19.30 1.57
CA LEU A 67 35.52 -18.31 0.66
C LEU A 67 36.97 -17.95 0.98
N ASN A 68 37.59 -18.59 1.98
CA ASN A 68 38.94 -18.28 2.45
C ASN A 68 39.14 -16.80 2.86
N VAL A 69 38.10 -16.19 3.41
CA VAL A 69 38.13 -14.80 3.90
C VAL A 69 38.18 -14.80 5.43
N SER A 70 39.32 -14.42 6.01
CA SER A 70 39.46 -14.29 7.46
C SER A 70 39.19 -12.85 7.92
N VAL A 71 38.11 -12.66 8.67
CA VAL A 71 37.74 -11.35 9.26
C VAL A 71 38.80 -10.88 10.25
N ALA A 72 39.49 -11.79 10.95
CA ALA A 72 40.58 -11.45 11.85
C ALA A 72 41.75 -10.77 11.11
N THR A 73 42.09 -11.25 9.91
CA THR A 73 43.11 -10.64 9.06
C THR A 73 42.65 -9.29 8.54
N LEU A 74 41.41 -9.18 8.04
CA LEU A 74 40.84 -7.91 7.58
C LEU A 74 40.82 -6.85 8.71
N ALA A 75 40.60 -7.27 9.95
CA ALA A 75 40.60 -6.38 11.10
C ALA A 75 41.99 -5.82 11.44
N GLN A 76 43.08 -6.41 10.98
CA GLN A 76 44.44 -5.90 11.21
C GLN A 76 44.78 -4.75 10.25
N ASP A 77 44.19 -4.74 9.06
CA ASP A 77 44.41 -3.74 8.01
C ASP A 77 43.08 -3.18 7.48
N LYS A 78 42.44 -2.36 8.33
CA LYS A 78 41.13 -1.74 8.05
C LYS A 78 41.31 -0.56 7.09
N GLU A 79 40.28 -0.28 6.29
CA GLU A 79 40.24 1.00 5.57
C GLU A 79 39.79 2.14 6.49
N GLU A 80 38.82 1.87 7.37
CA GLU A 80 38.34 2.84 8.35
C GLU A 80 37.98 2.13 9.66
N ASP A 81 38.27 2.78 10.80
CA ASP A 81 37.96 2.29 12.13
C ASP A 81 37.13 3.31 12.91
N LEU A 82 35.80 3.14 12.89
CA LEU A 82 34.86 4.02 13.60
C LEU A 82 34.32 3.36 14.87
N ARG A 83 35.04 2.40 15.46
CA ARG A 83 34.54 1.64 16.62
C ARG A 83 34.34 2.47 17.88
N SER A 84 35.00 3.61 17.99
CA SER A 84 34.79 4.58 19.06
C SER A 84 33.48 5.35 18.90
N LEU A 85 33.03 5.58 17.65
CA LEU A 85 31.87 6.40 17.31
C LEU A 85 30.60 5.56 17.09
N TYR A 86 30.69 4.50 16.27
CA TYR A 86 29.54 3.69 15.83
C TYR A 86 29.71 2.20 16.08
N SER A 87 30.78 1.79 16.77
CA SER A 87 31.10 0.37 16.99
C SER A 87 31.31 -0.43 15.68
N CYS A 88 31.59 0.26 14.57
CA CYS A 88 31.78 -0.34 13.25
C CYS A 88 33.19 -0.09 12.72
N TRP A 89 33.64 -0.96 11.82
CA TRP A 89 34.78 -0.73 10.94
C TRP A 89 34.56 -1.43 9.61
N TRP A 90 35.28 -1.02 8.55
CA TRP A 90 35.22 -1.75 7.27
C TRP A 90 36.58 -2.00 6.65
N SER A 91 36.63 -3.07 5.86
CA SER A 91 37.84 -3.51 5.17
C SER A 91 38.18 -2.64 3.96
N LYS A 92 39.44 -2.71 3.53
CA LYS A 92 39.83 -2.40 2.15
C LYS A 92 39.07 -3.28 1.14
N PRO A 93 39.08 -2.94 -0.16
CA PRO A 93 38.43 -3.75 -1.19
C PRO A 93 38.92 -5.21 -1.13
N LEU A 94 37.98 -6.13 -1.19
CA LEU A 94 38.24 -7.57 -1.28
C LEU A 94 38.64 -7.97 -2.71
N PRO A 95 39.27 -9.15 -2.90
CA PRO A 95 39.59 -9.68 -4.22
C PRO A 95 38.39 -9.79 -5.17
N ASP A 96 38.59 -9.42 -6.44
CA ASP A 96 37.53 -9.30 -7.45
C ASP A 96 36.76 -10.60 -7.77
N HIS A 97 37.31 -11.77 -7.43
CA HIS A 97 36.61 -13.05 -7.66
C HIS A 97 35.46 -13.30 -6.66
N LEU A 98 35.42 -12.56 -5.54
CA LEU A 98 34.37 -12.70 -4.52
C LEU A 98 33.12 -11.91 -4.90
N ALA A 99 31.95 -12.37 -4.43
CA ALA A 99 30.68 -11.67 -4.64
C ALA A 99 30.49 -10.43 -3.74
N PHE A 100 31.47 -10.08 -2.90
CA PHE A 100 31.41 -8.93 -2.00
C PHE A 100 32.61 -8.02 -2.25
N ARG A 101 32.39 -6.71 -2.39
CA ARG A 101 33.48 -5.75 -2.56
C ARG A 101 34.15 -5.37 -1.24
N ARG A 102 33.42 -5.31 -0.12
CA ARG A 102 33.93 -4.95 1.21
C ARG A 102 33.22 -5.70 2.32
N VAL A 103 33.86 -5.81 3.49
CA VAL A 103 33.23 -6.24 4.74
C VAL A 103 33.05 -5.04 5.66
N LEU A 104 31.82 -4.79 6.12
CA LEU A 104 31.50 -3.90 7.24
C LEU A 104 31.27 -4.77 8.48
N CYS A 105 32.15 -4.65 9.47
CA CYS A 105 32.05 -5.38 10.71
C CYS A 105 31.49 -4.50 11.83
N PHE A 106 30.38 -4.95 12.39
CA PHE A 106 29.73 -4.35 13.55
C PHE A 106 30.13 -5.09 14.84
N GLU A 107 30.85 -4.41 15.72
CA GLU A 107 31.33 -4.96 16.99
C GLU A 107 30.41 -4.61 18.16
N THR A 108 30.15 -5.58 19.02
CA THR A 108 29.32 -5.40 20.22
C THR A 108 30.03 -5.95 21.46
N ARG A 109 29.82 -5.32 22.62
CA ARG A 109 30.32 -5.78 23.93
C ARG A 109 29.43 -6.86 24.57
N GLY A 110 28.31 -7.23 23.93
CA GLY A 110 27.34 -8.23 24.35
C GLY A 110 26.05 -7.63 24.93
N LYS A 111 24.98 -8.45 24.97
CA LYS A 111 23.61 -8.05 25.39
C LYS A 111 23.50 -7.39 26.78
N ARG A 112 24.48 -7.59 27.66
CA ARG A 112 24.52 -6.97 29.01
C ARG A 112 25.16 -5.57 29.04
N TYR A 113 25.87 -5.18 27.98
CA TYR A 113 26.72 -3.99 27.97
C TYR A 113 26.42 -3.03 26.81
N ASP A 114 25.73 -3.49 25.77
CA ASP A 114 25.34 -2.66 24.64
C ASP A 114 23.88 -2.18 24.73
N GLY A 115 23.58 -1.15 23.95
CA GLY A 115 22.27 -0.51 23.86
C GLY A 115 21.19 -1.38 23.23
N ARG A 116 20.00 -0.81 23.08
CA ARG A 116 18.83 -1.47 22.50
C ARG A 116 19.10 -1.88 21.03
N PRO A 117 18.48 -2.95 20.51
CA PRO A 117 18.57 -3.36 19.10
C PRO A 117 18.54 -2.21 18.09
N GLN A 118 17.68 -1.23 18.34
CA GLN A 118 17.47 -0.08 17.48
C GLN A 118 18.70 0.83 17.39
N GLU A 119 19.38 1.06 18.52
CA GLU A 119 20.62 1.84 18.57
C GLU A 119 21.74 1.12 17.80
N LEU A 120 21.79 -0.21 17.89
CA LEU A 120 22.78 -1.06 17.23
C LEU A 120 22.59 -1.06 15.71
N VAL A 121 21.35 -1.21 15.24
CA VAL A 121 21.02 -1.17 13.81
C VAL A 121 21.31 0.21 13.22
N ALA A 122 20.97 1.29 13.94
CA ALA A 122 21.20 2.65 13.46
C ALA A 122 22.69 2.94 13.19
N ASN A 123 23.60 2.38 13.99
CA ASN A 123 25.05 2.52 13.78
C ASN A 123 25.53 1.96 12.44
N VAL A 124 24.95 0.84 12.00
CA VAL A 124 25.29 0.24 10.70
C VAL A 124 24.91 1.19 9.57
N PHE A 125 23.69 1.72 9.59
CA PHE A 125 23.21 2.65 8.55
C PHE A 125 24.01 3.95 8.52
N ARG A 126 24.46 4.48 9.67
CA ARG A 126 25.37 5.63 9.73
C ARG A 126 26.68 5.35 8.98
N CYS A 127 27.25 4.17 9.14
CA CYS A 127 28.46 3.78 8.38
C CYS A 127 28.17 3.57 6.90
N LEU A 128 26.95 3.15 6.54
CA LEU A 128 26.56 3.02 5.14
C LEU A 128 26.55 4.36 4.39
N VAL A 129 26.23 5.46 5.08
CA VAL A 129 26.35 6.82 4.51
C VAL A 129 27.76 7.06 3.98
N SER A 130 28.79 6.63 4.72
CA SER A 130 30.19 6.83 4.37
C SER A 130 30.71 5.84 3.32
N ILE A 131 30.41 4.55 3.49
CA ILE A 131 30.99 3.49 2.66
C ILE A 131 30.49 3.54 1.21
N LEU A 132 29.25 4.01 1.00
CA LEU A 132 28.64 4.14 -0.31
C LEU A 132 29.10 5.40 -1.06
N LYS A 133 29.77 6.36 -0.39
CA LYS A 133 30.40 7.54 -1.01
C LYS A 133 29.47 8.34 -1.94
N ASN A 134 28.19 8.47 -1.58
CA ASN A 134 27.13 9.08 -2.39
C ASN A 134 26.80 8.37 -3.72
N GLU A 135 27.42 7.22 -3.99
CA GLU A 135 27.12 6.35 -5.13
C GLU A 135 26.04 5.35 -4.73
N ASP A 136 25.16 5.04 -5.68
CA ASP A 136 24.14 4.01 -5.48
C ASP A 136 24.79 2.66 -5.23
N GLY A 137 24.36 1.96 -4.18
CA GLY A 137 25.00 0.73 -3.76
C GLY A 137 24.09 -0.30 -3.13
N SER A 138 24.67 -1.48 -2.94
CA SER A 138 24.00 -2.70 -2.55
C SER A 138 24.65 -3.32 -1.31
N VAL A 139 23.81 -3.78 -0.38
CA VAL A 139 24.24 -4.31 0.91
C VAL A 139 23.62 -5.68 1.12
N ILE A 140 24.40 -6.62 1.63
CA ILE A 140 23.91 -7.91 2.12
C ILE A 140 24.27 -8.07 3.60
N SER A 141 23.35 -8.62 4.37
CA SER A 141 23.51 -8.76 5.81
C SER A 141 22.77 -10.00 6.31
N PRO A 142 23.34 -10.77 7.26
CA PRO A 142 22.55 -11.69 8.07
C PRO A 142 21.69 -10.88 9.07
N LEU A 143 20.82 -11.55 9.82
CA LEU A 143 20.22 -10.91 11.00
C LEU A 143 21.30 -10.64 12.06
N LEU A 144 21.67 -9.37 12.22
CA LEU A 144 22.76 -8.96 13.11
C LEU A 144 22.44 -9.26 14.57
N ASN A 145 23.47 -9.57 15.37
CA ASN A 145 23.36 -9.77 16.81
C ASN A 145 22.44 -10.92 17.27
N THR A 146 21.91 -11.70 16.34
CA THR A 146 21.19 -12.94 16.62
C THR A 146 22.18 -14.09 16.88
N GLY A 147 21.69 -15.32 17.01
CA GLY A 147 22.54 -16.50 17.26
C GLY A 147 23.32 -16.39 18.58
N ASP A 148 24.64 -16.51 18.51
CA ASP A 148 25.56 -16.52 19.67
C ASP A 148 25.49 -15.22 20.51
N GLN A 149 25.02 -14.12 19.94
CA GLN A 149 24.86 -12.82 20.61
C GLN A 149 23.48 -12.65 21.30
N GLY A 150 22.52 -13.54 21.01
CA GLY A 150 21.31 -13.76 21.83
C GLY A 150 20.19 -12.72 21.71
N TYR A 151 20.22 -11.81 20.73
CA TYR A 151 19.08 -10.93 20.44
C TYR A 151 17.96 -11.69 19.70
N GLY A 152 16.72 -11.18 19.76
CA GLY A 152 15.55 -11.82 19.15
C GLY A 152 15.51 -11.59 17.64
N GLU A 153 15.30 -12.66 16.86
CA GLU A 153 15.36 -12.61 15.39
C GLU A 153 14.33 -11.66 14.77
N ALA A 154 13.05 -11.79 15.15
CA ALA A 154 11.98 -10.93 14.64
C ALA A 154 12.17 -9.44 15.00
N SER A 155 12.67 -9.17 16.22
CA SER A 155 12.97 -7.81 16.65
C SER A 155 14.10 -7.17 15.85
N MET A 156 15.17 -7.93 15.57
CA MET A 156 16.28 -7.44 14.74
C MET A 156 15.84 -7.25 13.29
N LEU A 157 15.07 -8.19 12.73
CA LEU A 157 14.50 -8.05 11.38
C LEU A 157 13.68 -6.77 11.28
N LYS A 158 12.73 -6.55 12.20
CA LYS A 158 11.89 -5.36 12.22
C LYS A 158 12.71 -4.07 12.26
N GLY A 159 13.70 -4.00 13.16
CA GLY A 159 14.58 -2.84 13.25
C GLY A 159 15.41 -2.60 11.98
N MET A 160 15.96 -3.66 11.38
CA MET A 160 16.75 -3.56 10.15
C MET A 160 15.92 -3.10 8.95
N VAL A 161 14.70 -3.64 8.77
CA VAL A 161 13.79 -3.24 7.69
C VAL A 161 13.31 -1.80 7.88
N GLN A 162 12.83 -1.44 9.08
CA GLN A 162 12.34 -0.08 9.37
C GLN A 162 13.47 0.96 9.23
N GLY A 163 14.67 0.64 9.72
CA GLY A 163 15.86 1.45 9.53
C GLY A 163 16.18 1.66 8.05
N ALA A 164 16.24 0.58 7.26
CA ALA A 164 16.51 0.65 5.84
C ALA A 164 15.53 1.57 5.11
N VAL A 165 14.22 1.40 5.33
CA VAL A 165 13.17 2.22 4.72
C VAL A 165 13.36 3.70 5.08
N GLY A 166 13.56 4.02 6.37
CA GLY A 166 13.74 5.39 6.83
C GLY A 166 14.96 6.07 6.20
N TRP A 167 16.11 5.39 6.22
CA TRP A 167 17.35 5.92 5.65
C TRP A 167 17.32 6.04 4.13
N MET A 168 16.75 5.06 3.41
CA MET A 168 16.55 5.14 1.96
C MET A 168 15.72 6.37 1.57
N LYS A 169 14.62 6.62 2.29
CA LYS A 169 13.73 7.76 2.04
C LYS A 169 14.33 9.10 2.46
N ALA A 170 15.19 9.10 3.48
CA ALA A 170 15.96 10.28 3.85
C ALA A 170 17.00 10.67 2.79
N GLY A 171 17.39 9.74 1.91
CA GLY A 171 18.30 9.99 0.79
C GLY A 171 19.56 9.13 0.78
N LEU A 172 19.67 8.13 1.66
CA LEU A 172 20.79 7.17 1.64
C LEU A 172 20.86 6.45 0.27
N PRO A 173 22.04 6.32 -0.38
CA PRO A 173 22.20 5.65 -1.67
C PRO A 173 22.00 4.13 -1.68
N LEU A 174 21.27 3.59 -0.70
CA LEU A 174 21.06 2.16 -0.60
C LEU A 174 19.96 1.73 -1.56
N ARG A 175 20.33 1.11 -2.69
CA ARG A 175 19.38 0.61 -3.69
C ARG A 175 18.85 -0.76 -3.38
N VAL A 176 19.71 -1.63 -2.85
CA VAL A 176 19.34 -3.01 -2.54
C VAL A 176 19.87 -3.37 -1.16
N LEU A 177 19.00 -3.86 -0.28
CA LEU A 177 19.38 -4.50 0.97
C LEU A 177 18.90 -5.96 0.95
N LYS A 178 19.83 -6.92 0.98
CA LYS A 178 19.55 -8.34 1.09
C LYS A 178 19.72 -8.80 2.54
N LEU A 179 18.63 -9.24 3.18
CA LEU A 179 18.63 -9.81 4.52
C LEU A 179 18.59 -11.33 4.43
N VAL A 180 19.67 -12.01 4.83
CA VAL A 180 19.82 -13.46 4.65
C VAL A 180 19.48 -14.21 5.93
N LEU A 181 18.49 -15.10 5.86
CA LEU A 181 18.21 -16.10 6.88
C LEU A 181 18.95 -17.39 6.55
N TYR A 182 19.80 -17.84 7.47
CA TYR A 182 20.55 -19.07 7.26
C TYR A 182 19.63 -20.30 7.31
N CYS A 183 19.56 -21.00 6.19
CA CYS A 183 18.84 -22.26 6.08
C CYS A 183 19.46 -23.18 5.02
N LYS A 184 19.18 -24.47 5.12
CA LYS A 184 19.47 -25.46 4.09
C LYS A 184 18.37 -25.40 3.04
N VAL A 185 18.80 -25.11 1.83
CA VAL A 185 17.98 -25.10 0.62
C VAL A 185 18.45 -26.25 -0.25
N GLN A 186 17.50 -26.94 -0.90
CA GLN A 186 17.77 -27.93 -1.93
C GLN A 186 16.73 -27.78 -3.05
N ASP A 187 17.18 -27.69 -4.29
CA ASP A 187 16.34 -27.55 -5.49
C ASP A 187 15.35 -26.38 -5.39
N GLY A 188 15.81 -25.24 -4.87
CA GLY A 188 14.96 -24.06 -4.68
C GLY A 188 13.93 -24.17 -3.56
N LYS A 189 13.96 -25.22 -2.72
CA LYS A 189 13.02 -25.42 -1.61
C LYS A 189 13.73 -25.41 -0.25
N LEU A 190 13.08 -24.79 0.73
CA LEU A 190 13.52 -24.81 2.12
C LEU A 190 13.43 -26.24 2.67
N GLN A 191 14.57 -26.79 3.12
CA GLN A 191 14.64 -28.12 3.71
C GLN A 191 14.74 -28.06 5.24
N LYS A 192 15.55 -27.14 5.76
CA LYS A 192 15.79 -27.01 7.21
C LYS A 192 16.28 -25.61 7.57
N HIS A 193 15.80 -25.04 8.67
CA HIS A 193 16.34 -23.80 9.25
C HIS A 193 16.85 -24.03 10.67
N SER A 194 17.65 -23.08 11.17
CA SER A 194 18.15 -23.06 12.55
C SER A 194 17.64 -21.86 13.38
N LEU A 195 16.78 -21.02 12.81
CA LEU A 195 16.16 -19.90 13.51
C LEU A 195 15.19 -20.40 14.60
N ARG A 196 15.12 -19.70 15.73
CA ARG A 196 14.25 -20.05 16.87
C ARG A 196 12.78 -19.75 16.57
N CYS A 197 12.52 -18.67 15.85
CA CYS A 197 11.16 -18.22 15.53
C CYS A 197 11.01 -17.92 14.02
N PHE A 198 11.28 -18.91 13.17
CA PHE A 198 11.30 -18.74 11.71
C PHE A 198 9.97 -18.18 11.17
N ASP A 199 8.84 -18.80 11.51
CA ASP A 199 7.53 -18.36 11.01
C ASP A 199 7.19 -16.93 11.45
N THR A 200 7.54 -16.56 12.69
CA THR A 200 7.37 -15.20 13.19
C THR A 200 8.21 -14.19 12.41
N VAL A 201 9.44 -14.55 12.02
CA VAL A 201 10.32 -13.70 11.19
C VAL A 201 9.72 -13.51 9.80
N ILE A 202 9.23 -14.57 9.16
CA ILE A 202 8.56 -14.48 7.85
C ILE A 202 7.30 -13.61 7.94
N ALA A 203 6.43 -13.87 8.92
CA ALA A 203 5.21 -13.10 9.14
C ALA A 203 5.50 -11.61 9.41
N THR A 204 6.52 -11.31 10.23
CA THR A 204 6.96 -9.93 10.49
C THR A 204 7.41 -9.23 9.21
N PHE A 205 8.14 -9.93 8.32
CA PHE A 205 8.55 -9.35 7.05
C PHE A 205 7.36 -9.05 6.14
N ASN A 206 6.38 -9.96 6.06
CA ASN A 206 5.17 -9.77 5.26
C ASN A 206 4.32 -8.60 5.77
N GLU A 207 4.13 -8.47 7.09
CA GLU A 207 3.46 -7.31 7.70
C GLU A 207 4.15 -5.99 7.31
N LEU A 208 5.48 -5.96 7.36
CA LEU A 208 6.25 -4.77 6.98
C LEU A 208 6.18 -4.51 5.48
N LYS A 209 6.14 -5.55 4.64
CA LYS A 209 5.95 -5.43 3.19
C LYS A 209 4.62 -4.75 2.89
N GLU A 210 3.52 -5.26 3.41
CA GLU A 210 2.20 -4.66 3.20
C GLU A 210 2.17 -3.20 3.66
N ARG A 211 2.74 -2.93 4.83
CA ARG A 211 2.83 -1.58 5.38
C ARG A 211 3.60 -0.61 4.48
N PHE A 212 4.69 -1.04 3.87
CA PHE A 212 5.60 -0.15 3.13
C PHE A 212 5.39 -0.14 1.62
N GLU A 213 4.87 -1.20 1.02
CA GLU A 213 4.51 -1.24 -0.41
C GLU A 213 3.20 -0.49 -0.71
N MET A 214 2.30 -0.37 0.28
CA MET A 214 1.07 0.43 0.16
C MET A 214 1.29 1.94 0.29
N GLN A 215 2.53 2.40 0.52
CA GLN A 215 2.84 3.82 0.70
C GLN A 215 3.14 4.49 -0.64
N LEU A 216 2.13 5.17 -1.20
CA LEU A 216 2.35 6.12 -2.30
C LEU A 216 3.13 7.33 -1.79
N LEU A 217 4.12 7.70 -2.58
CA LEU A 217 4.85 8.94 -2.44
C LEU A 217 4.07 10.03 -3.18
N LEU A 218 3.49 10.98 -2.45
CA LEU A 218 2.87 12.17 -3.06
C LEU A 218 3.84 13.35 -2.99
N PRO A 219 4.07 14.08 -4.10
CA PRO A 219 4.84 15.30 -4.08
C PRO A 219 4.05 16.39 -3.34
N LYS A 220 4.40 16.63 -2.08
CA LYS A 220 3.91 17.75 -1.27
C LYS A 220 4.97 18.84 -1.25
N GLU A 221 4.57 20.07 -1.55
CA GLU A 221 5.42 21.23 -1.29
C GLU A 221 5.52 21.41 0.22
N ILE A 222 6.73 21.32 0.76
CA ILE A 222 6.94 21.57 2.19
C ILE A 222 7.33 23.03 2.34
N PRO A 223 6.48 23.87 2.98
CA PRO A 223 6.84 25.24 3.26
C PRO A 223 8.02 25.26 4.25
N LEU A 224 8.94 26.19 4.03
CA LEU A 224 10.05 26.40 4.95
C LEU A 224 9.52 27.13 6.20
N GLU A 225 9.52 26.43 7.33
CA GLU A 225 9.17 27.00 8.64
C GLU A 225 10.35 27.72 9.28
N PHE A 226 11.58 27.31 8.93
CA PHE A 226 12.82 27.88 9.45
C PHE A 226 13.77 28.24 8.30
N ASP A 227 14.54 29.31 8.49
CA ASP A 227 15.64 29.63 7.61
C ASP A 227 16.85 28.75 7.96
N ILE A 228 17.12 28.58 9.25
CA ILE A 228 18.26 27.83 9.76
C ILE A 228 17.82 26.78 10.78
N TYR A 229 18.30 25.55 10.61
CA TYR A 229 18.48 24.60 11.70
C TYR A 229 19.90 24.74 12.23
N LEU A 230 20.08 25.13 13.50
CA LEU A 230 21.40 25.26 14.11
C LEU A 230 21.71 24.04 14.98
N SER A 231 22.68 23.23 14.55
CA SER A 231 23.12 22.01 15.22
C SER A 231 24.44 22.25 15.96
N PHE A 232 24.48 22.04 17.27
CA PHE A 232 25.67 22.22 18.12
C PHE A 232 25.56 21.42 19.42
N SER A 233 26.70 21.13 20.07
CA SER A 233 26.71 20.56 21.43
C SER A 233 26.37 21.66 22.44
N GLU A 234 25.59 21.36 23.48
CA GLU A 234 25.27 22.33 24.55
C GLU A 234 26.53 22.93 25.20
N GLU A 235 27.62 22.15 25.24
CA GLU A 235 28.94 22.55 25.75
C GLU A 235 29.59 23.67 24.92
N ASP A 236 29.16 23.86 23.66
CA ASP A 236 29.65 24.87 22.73
C ASP A 236 28.72 26.09 22.63
N GLY A 237 27.82 26.28 23.60
CA GLY A 237 26.77 27.30 23.57
C GLY A 237 27.26 28.74 23.35
N ALA A 238 28.48 29.08 23.80
CA ALA A 238 29.06 30.42 23.58
C ALA A 238 29.31 30.72 22.09
N VAL A 239 29.92 29.77 21.37
CA VAL A 239 30.16 29.88 19.92
C VAL A 239 28.84 29.82 19.15
N ALA A 240 27.92 28.94 19.56
CA ALA A 240 26.62 28.84 18.90
C ALA A 240 25.80 30.14 19.03
N LYS A 241 25.87 30.81 20.19
CA LYS A 241 25.25 32.12 20.41
C LYS A 241 25.82 33.17 19.46
N GLU A 242 27.13 33.20 19.29
CA GLU A 242 27.80 34.13 18.37
C GLU A 242 27.39 33.88 16.91
N ILE A 243 27.37 32.61 16.46
CA ILE A 243 26.89 32.24 15.12
C ILE A 243 25.44 32.68 14.93
N ARG A 244 24.57 32.49 15.93
CA ARG A 244 23.17 32.93 15.91
C ARG A 244 23.04 34.45 15.74
N GLU A 245 23.83 35.23 16.49
CA GLU A 245 23.85 36.69 16.39
C GLU A 245 24.29 37.14 14.98
N LYS A 246 25.35 36.54 14.44
CA LYS A 246 25.89 36.87 13.11
C LYS A 246 24.96 36.47 11.97
N LEU A 247 24.26 35.33 12.08
CA LEU A 247 23.22 34.92 11.13
C LEU A 247 22.02 35.89 11.15
N THR A 248 21.64 36.37 12.33
CA THR A 248 20.56 37.37 12.49
C THR A 248 20.95 38.72 11.90
N GLY A 249 22.21 39.13 12.04
CA GLY A 249 22.73 40.33 11.38
C GLY A 249 22.89 40.21 9.87
N ALA A 250 23.01 38.99 9.33
CA ALA A 250 23.15 38.75 7.90
C ALA A 250 21.82 38.82 7.11
N LYS A 251 20.69 38.59 7.79
CA LYS A 251 19.34 38.68 7.20
C LYS A 251 18.32 39.05 8.27
N ASP A 252 17.62 40.16 8.07
CA ASP A 252 16.53 40.58 8.95
C ASP A 252 15.40 39.54 8.97
N GLY A 253 14.89 39.25 10.18
CA GLY A 253 13.75 38.34 10.38
C GLY A 253 14.07 36.84 10.21
N ILE A 254 15.35 36.44 10.30
CA ILE A 254 15.74 35.03 10.18
C ILE A 254 15.11 34.16 11.28
N ARG A 255 14.52 33.03 10.90
CA ARG A 255 13.95 32.04 11.83
C ARG A 255 14.95 30.91 12.06
N ILE A 256 15.47 30.80 13.29
CA ILE A 256 16.50 29.82 13.66
C ILE A 256 15.92 28.80 14.64
N TYR A 257 15.84 27.54 14.23
CA TYR A 257 15.54 26.42 15.11
C TYR A 257 16.80 25.99 15.88
N ASP A 258 16.65 25.77 17.19
CA ASP A 258 17.73 25.30 18.06
C ASP A 258 17.76 23.76 18.12
N GLY A 259 18.74 23.16 17.46
CA GLY A 259 18.92 21.72 17.42
C GLY A 259 19.50 21.13 18.71
N SER A 260 20.05 21.92 19.63
CA SER A 260 20.63 21.40 20.88
C SER A 260 19.58 20.79 21.80
N GLN A 261 18.33 21.25 21.69
CA GLN A 261 17.21 20.80 22.53
C GLN A 261 16.56 19.50 22.05
N GLN A 262 16.96 18.97 20.89
CA GLN A 262 16.40 17.72 20.36
C GLN A 262 17.06 16.50 21.01
N THR A 263 16.25 15.67 21.65
CA THR A 263 16.69 14.41 22.27
C THR A 263 16.59 13.24 21.30
N LEU A 264 17.50 12.28 21.40
CA LEU A 264 17.41 11.01 20.67
C LEU A 264 16.23 10.17 21.16
N ASP A 265 15.38 9.73 20.24
CA ASP A 265 14.44 8.65 20.48
C ASP A 265 15.20 7.32 20.51
N LYS A 266 15.30 6.74 21.72
CA LYS A 266 16.01 5.48 21.97
C LYS A 266 15.24 4.24 21.51
N ASP A 267 13.97 4.41 21.15
CA ASP A 267 13.11 3.34 20.67
C ASP A 267 12.98 3.32 19.13
N SER A 268 13.56 4.30 18.45
CA SER A 268 13.59 4.38 16.98
C SER A 268 14.98 4.16 16.37
N VAL A 269 14.99 3.52 15.20
CA VAL A 269 16.19 3.32 14.35
C VAL A 269 16.50 4.55 13.49
N PHE A 270 15.50 5.39 13.24
CA PHE A 270 15.59 6.62 12.44
C PHE A 270 14.92 7.79 13.17
N GLN A 271 15.61 8.92 13.30
CA GLN A 271 15.15 10.06 14.09
C GLN A 271 14.20 10.95 13.26
N GLN A 272 12.93 10.55 13.20
CA GLN A 272 11.91 11.18 12.34
C GLN A 272 11.67 12.66 12.68
N ASP A 273 11.67 13.03 13.95
CA ASP A 273 11.44 14.40 14.39
C ASP A 273 12.57 15.33 13.94
N MET A 274 13.83 14.89 14.10
CA MET A 274 15.01 15.63 13.63
C MET A 274 14.92 15.87 12.11
N TYR A 275 14.61 14.81 11.37
CA TYR A 275 14.45 14.86 9.92
C TYR A 275 13.32 15.82 9.49
N SER A 276 12.15 15.75 10.13
CA SER A 276 11.01 16.61 9.79
C SER A 276 11.36 18.09 9.94
N VAL A 277 12.08 18.47 10.99
CA VAL A 277 12.45 19.88 11.20
C VAL A 277 13.52 20.31 10.19
N MET A 278 14.53 19.47 9.93
CA MET A 278 15.58 19.78 8.94
C MET A 278 15.03 19.97 7.53
N MET A 279 14.04 19.17 7.13
CA MET A 279 13.38 19.33 5.82
C MET A 279 12.60 20.65 5.71
N LYS A 280 12.06 21.15 6.82
CA LYS A 280 11.38 22.45 6.92
C LYS A 280 12.35 23.63 7.09
N SER A 281 13.65 23.37 7.15
CA SER A 281 14.70 24.39 7.22
C SER A 281 15.32 24.64 5.85
N ALA A 282 15.69 25.90 5.58
CA ALA A 282 16.38 26.25 4.32
C ALA A 282 17.84 25.75 4.32
N ARG A 283 18.53 25.95 5.44
CA ARG A 283 19.90 25.46 5.68
C ARG A 283 20.00 24.76 7.03
N VAL A 284 20.92 23.82 7.14
CA VAL A 284 21.35 23.19 8.38
C VAL A 284 22.79 23.60 8.64
N VAL A 285 23.00 24.42 9.66
CA VAL A 285 24.33 24.87 10.08
C VAL A 285 24.82 23.98 11.22
N THR A 286 25.95 23.29 11.03
CA THR A 286 26.54 22.44 12.06
C THR A 286 27.81 23.07 12.61
N VAL A 287 27.93 23.17 13.94
CA VAL A 287 29.10 23.74 14.62
C VAL A 287 30.08 22.62 14.95
N LEU A 288 31.06 22.38 14.08
CA LEU A 288 32.00 21.26 14.24
C LEU A 288 33.09 21.59 15.26
N THR A 289 33.09 20.84 16.36
CA THR A 289 34.02 20.90 17.49
C THR A 289 34.33 19.49 18.01
N PRO A 290 35.31 19.30 18.92
CA PRO A 290 35.49 18.02 19.61
C PRO A 290 34.23 17.54 20.34
N ASN A 291 33.52 18.44 21.01
CA ASN A 291 32.29 18.15 21.76
C ASN A 291 31.16 17.69 20.81
N TYR A 292 31.04 18.31 19.63
CA TYR A 292 30.08 17.93 18.60
C TYR A 292 30.26 16.46 18.16
N LEU A 293 31.49 16.03 17.93
CA LEU A 293 31.78 14.65 17.49
C LEU A 293 31.64 13.61 18.61
N GLN A 294 31.76 14.03 19.87
CA GLN A 294 31.52 13.17 21.03
C GLN A 294 30.02 13.02 21.33
N ASN A 295 29.20 13.99 20.93
CA ASN A 295 27.76 13.97 21.14
C ASN A 295 27.03 13.17 20.03
N LYS A 296 26.43 12.05 20.41
CA LYS A 296 25.69 11.16 19.49
C LYS A 296 24.51 11.84 18.79
N ALA A 297 23.81 12.75 19.46
CA ALA A 297 22.69 13.47 18.86
C ALA A 297 23.16 14.44 17.77
N CYS A 298 24.24 15.18 18.03
CA CYS A 298 24.86 16.08 17.05
C CYS A 298 25.36 15.31 15.81
N VAL A 299 25.95 14.15 16.02
CA VAL A 299 26.41 13.28 14.95
C VAL A 299 25.23 12.74 14.11
N ASP A 300 24.11 12.37 14.74
CA ASP A 300 22.88 11.99 14.03
C ASP A 300 22.32 13.14 13.21
N GLN A 301 22.26 14.32 13.80
CA GLN A 301 21.82 15.54 13.13
C GLN A 301 22.65 15.82 11.88
N TYR A 302 23.97 15.65 11.97
CA TYR A 302 24.87 15.79 10.82
C TYR A 302 24.55 14.77 9.71
N ASN A 303 24.39 13.50 10.07
CA ASN A 303 24.13 12.42 9.10
C ASN A 303 22.78 12.61 8.39
N ILE A 304 21.74 13.00 9.13
CA ILE A 304 20.42 13.29 8.57
C ILE A 304 20.51 14.51 7.64
N ALA A 305 21.21 15.57 8.06
CA ALA A 305 21.42 16.76 7.23
C ALA A 305 22.18 16.45 5.93
N LEU A 306 23.17 15.56 5.98
CA LEU A 306 23.91 15.09 4.80
C LEU A 306 22.98 14.33 3.83
N CYS A 307 22.08 13.48 4.34
CA CYS A 307 21.05 12.83 3.53
C CYS A 307 20.06 13.85 2.92
N CYS A 308 19.60 14.83 3.71
CA CYS A 308 18.72 15.90 3.23
C CYS A 308 19.37 16.74 2.13
N ASN A 309 20.68 17.01 2.26
CA ASN A 309 21.48 17.72 1.27
C ASN A 309 21.45 17.02 -0.10
N ARG A 310 21.58 15.69 -0.12
CA ARG A 310 21.47 14.88 -1.33
C ARG A 310 20.05 14.88 -1.90
N ARG A 311 19.06 14.73 -1.02
CA ARG A 311 17.64 14.61 -1.39
C ARG A 311 17.08 15.87 -2.03
N ALA A 312 17.31 17.02 -1.41
CA ALA A 312 16.68 18.27 -1.82
C ALA A 312 17.36 18.94 -3.02
N ASN A 313 18.41 18.31 -3.59
CA ASN A 313 19.22 18.80 -4.71
C ASN A 313 19.63 20.28 -4.53
N ARG A 314 19.89 20.65 -3.27
CA ARG A 314 20.20 22.01 -2.80
C ARG A 314 21.28 21.90 -1.72
N ASP A 315 22.04 22.97 -1.53
CA ASP A 315 23.01 23.07 -0.45
C ASP A 315 22.29 23.26 0.88
N VAL A 316 21.74 22.19 1.47
CA VAL A 316 21.11 22.18 2.80
C VAL A 316 22.19 22.30 3.87
N LEU A 317 23.18 21.42 3.84
CA LEU A 317 24.18 21.29 4.90
C LEU A 317 25.26 22.39 4.74
N ALA A 318 25.52 23.13 5.81
CA ALA A 318 26.50 24.21 5.88
C ALA A 318 27.38 24.05 7.12
N PRO A 319 28.39 23.17 7.10
CA PRO A 319 29.24 22.95 8.26
C PRO A 319 30.20 24.11 8.50
N VAL A 320 30.27 24.56 9.75
CA VAL A 320 31.22 25.57 10.23
C VAL A 320 32.22 24.87 11.13
N TYR A 321 33.48 24.80 10.69
CA TYR A 321 34.54 24.11 11.42
C TYR A 321 35.22 25.08 12.38
N VAL A 322 34.91 24.98 13.68
CA VAL A 322 35.27 26.01 14.67
C VAL A 322 36.50 25.63 15.48
N HIS A 323 36.62 24.37 15.91
CA HIS A 323 37.76 23.90 16.70
C HIS A 323 38.35 22.65 16.06
N SER A 324 39.68 22.52 16.08
CA SER A 324 40.35 21.31 15.56
C SER A 324 39.86 20.06 16.29
N VAL A 325 39.54 19.02 15.52
CA VAL A 325 39.16 17.70 16.03
C VAL A 325 40.29 16.70 15.78
N ASP A 326 40.52 15.81 16.74
CA ASP A 326 41.62 14.83 16.67
C ASP A 326 41.38 13.75 15.61
N ILE A 327 40.12 13.29 15.49
CA ILE A 327 39.69 12.28 14.52
C ILE A 327 38.42 12.80 13.83
N MET A 328 38.59 13.41 12.65
CA MET A 328 37.46 13.74 11.78
C MET A 328 37.05 12.48 11.01
N PRO A 329 35.80 12.00 11.14
CA PRO A 329 35.32 10.91 10.29
C PRO A 329 35.50 11.28 8.82
N THR A 330 36.05 10.38 8.02
CA THR A 330 36.43 10.66 6.61
C THR A 330 35.30 11.28 5.81
N TYR A 331 34.06 10.81 5.99
CA TYR A 331 32.90 11.37 5.27
C TYR A 331 32.60 12.83 5.62
N MET A 332 32.80 13.25 6.88
CA MET A 332 32.64 14.65 7.28
C MET A 332 33.75 15.53 6.69
N GLY A 333 34.95 14.97 6.56
CA GLY A 333 36.08 15.64 5.91
C GLY A 333 35.93 15.79 4.39
N LEU A 334 35.11 14.96 3.75
CA LEU A 334 34.80 15.04 2.31
C LEU A 334 33.69 16.06 2.00
N VAL A 335 32.91 16.48 2.99
CA VAL A 335 31.90 17.53 2.84
C VAL A 335 32.59 18.89 2.89
N GLN A 336 32.23 19.80 2.00
CA GLN A 336 32.74 21.17 2.05
C GLN A 336 32.27 21.87 3.34
N TYR A 337 33.21 22.46 4.07
CA TYR A 337 32.96 23.23 5.28
C TYR A 337 33.71 24.56 5.23
N VAL A 338 33.24 25.54 6.01
CA VAL A 338 33.96 26.80 6.20
C VAL A 338 34.91 26.64 7.39
N ASP A 339 36.21 26.78 7.14
CA ASP A 339 37.23 26.66 8.20
C ASP A 339 37.37 27.96 9.00
N CYS A 340 36.73 27.96 10.16
CA CYS A 340 36.71 29.06 11.11
C CYS A 340 37.66 28.83 12.29
N ARG A 341 38.61 27.89 12.21
CA ARG A 341 39.46 27.57 13.36
C ARG A 341 40.49 28.65 13.68
N PRO A 342 40.86 28.81 14.97
CA PRO A 342 40.20 28.27 16.17
C PRO A 342 39.18 29.29 16.71
N ALA A 343 37.93 29.26 16.22
CA ALA A 343 36.90 30.27 16.47
C ALA A 343 37.23 31.70 16.00
N ASP A 344 37.79 31.83 14.79
CA ASP A 344 38.07 33.11 14.15
C ASP A 344 36.77 33.88 13.85
N GLN A 345 36.58 34.99 14.56
CA GLN A 345 35.40 35.84 14.49
C GLN A 345 35.11 36.37 13.07
N SER A 346 36.14 36.73 12.32
CA SER A 346 36.00 37.28 10.98
C SER A 346 35.52 36.21 10.02
N LYS A 347 36.09 35.00 10.12
CA LYS A 347 35.68 33.86 9.28
C LYS A 347 34.28 33.38 9.60
N ILE A 348 33.89 33.37 10.88
CA ILE A 348 32.50 33.06 11.28
C ILE A 348 31.54 34.09 10.69
N GLN A 349 31.89 35.38 10.69
CA GLN A 349 31.07 36.43 10.08
C GLN A 349 30.91 36.22 8.56
N GLU A 350 32.01 35.87 7.87
CA GLU A 350 31.99 35.57 6.45
C GLU A 350 31.11 34.35 6.16
N ALA A 351 31.26 33.27 6.93
CA ALA A 351 30.45 32.06 6.83
C ALA A 351 28.95 32.37 6.99
N CYS A 352 28.59 33.16 8.01
CA CYS A 352 27.20 33.55 8.26
C CYS A 352 26.63 34.43 7.15
N SER A 353 27.45 35.33 6.60
CA SER A 353 27.07 36.17 5.46
C SER A 353 26.81 35.34 4.20
N GLN A 354 27.67 34.36 3.90
CA GLN A 354 27.51 33.44 2.77
C GLN A 354 26.24 32.60 2.92
N VAL A 355 25.98 32.06 4.12
CA VAL A 355 24.74 31.36 4.44
C VAL A 355 23.54 32.29 4.22
N GLY A 356 23.60 33.52 4.74
CA GLY A 356 22.56 34.55 4.58
C GLY A 356 22.17 34.82 3.12
N VAL A 357 23.16 34.99 2.24
CA VAL A 357 22.95 35.17 0.79
C VAL A 357 22.25 33.95 0.18
N SER A 358 22.65 32.74 0.61
CA SER A 358 22.10 31.48 0.10
C SER A 358 20.64 31.19 0.51
N LEU A 359 20.08 31.93 1.47
CA LEU A 359 18.69 31.78 1.92
C LEU A 359 17.65 32.34 0.93
N SER A 360 18.09 32.81 -0.24
CA SER A 360 17.27 33.53 -1.22
C SER A 360 16.67 32.64 -2.32
N VAL A 361 16.13 31.44 -2.05
CA VAL A 361 15.39 30.65 -3.08
C VAL A 361 14.23 29.77 -2.54
N LYS A 362 13.18 29.72 -3.39
CA LYS A 362 11.90 28.98 -3.52
C LYS A 362 11.66 27.65 -2.78
N LEU A 363 10.36 27.41 -2.50
CA LEU A 363 9.75 26.15 -2.05
C LEU A 363 10.24 24.94 -2.85
N HIS A 364 10.33 23.79 -2.19
CA HIS A 364 10.73 22.52 -2.81
C HIS A 364 9.64 21.45 -2.65
N LYS A 365 9.59 20.54 -3.62
CA LYS A 365 8.64 19.41 -3.66
C LYS A 365 9.26 18.20 -2.98
N GLU A 366 8.61 17.70 -1.93
CA GLU A 366 8.96 16.46 -1.25
C GLU A 366 7.96 15.36 -1.61
N LEU A 367 8.42 14.19 -2.05
CA LEU A 367 7.66 12.96 -1.88
C LEU A 367 7.64 12.54 -0.39
N ALA A 368 6.55 12.85 0.31
CA ALA A 368 6.39 12.52 1.73
C ALA A 368 5.87 11.08 1.91
N VAL A 369 6.36 10.39 2.94
CA VAL A 369 5.66 9.21 3.49
C VAL A 369 4.54 9.72 4.37
N ALA A 370 3.30 9.40 4.01
CA ALA A 370 2.17 9.66 4.90
C ALA A 370 2.43 9.01 6.28
N HIS A 371 2.49 9.82 7.35
CA HIS A 371 2.49 9.35 8.74
C HIS A 371 1.10 8.86 9.21
N PHE A 372 0.12 8.93 8.31
CA PHE A 372 -1.23 8.45 8.46
C PHE A 372 -1.43 7.25 7.55
N ASP A 373 -2.52 6.50 7.77
CA ASP A 373 -3.03 5.51 6.80
C ASP A 373 -2.71 6.00 5.37
N PRO A 374 -1.85 5.29 4.60
CA PRO A 374 -1.36 5.78 3.32
C PRO A 374 -2.51 6.13 2.36
N LEU A 375 -3.69 5.58 2.62
CA LEU A 375 -4.93 5.73 1.88
C LEU A 375 -5.87 6.79 2.44
N TYR A 376 -5.53 7.45 3.56
CA TYR A 376 -6.33 8.54 4.09
C TYR A 376 -6.21 9.77 3.19
N TYR A 377 -7.33 10.35 2.75
CA TYR A 377 -7.37 11.60 2.01
C TYR A 377 -8.48 12.49 2.58
N ASP A 378 -8.27 13.79 2.56
CA ASP A 378 -9.32 14.73 2.93
C ASP A 378 -10.33 14.84 1.78
N ILE A 379 -9.83 14.87 0.54
CA ILE A 379 -10.65 15.03 -0.67
C ILE A 379 -10.20 14.03 -1.74
N PHE A 380 -11.15 13.33 -2.35
CA PHE A 380 -10.97 12.61 -3.60
C PHE A 380 -11.59 13.42 -4.74
N LEU A 381 -10.85 13.70 -5.80
CA LEU A 381 -11.36 14.38 -6.99
C LEU A 381 -11.50 13.38 -8.14
N SER A 382 -12.73 12.96 -8.41
CA SER A 382 -13.08 12.05 -9.50
C SER A 382 -13.50 12.86 -10.72
N TYR A 383 -12.86 12.62 -11.87
CA TYR A 383 -13.13 13.35 -13.11
C TYR A 383 -12.72 12.52 -14.34
N SER A 384 -13.25 12.87 -15.51
CA SER A 384 -12.75 12.32 -16.78
C SER A 384 -11.51 13.07 -17.23
N HIS A 385 -10.54 12.40 -17.86
CA HIS A 385 -9.32 13.03 -18.40
C HIS A 385 -9.62 14.21 -19.35
N CYS A 386 -10.76 14.22 -20.05
CA CYS A 386 -11.20 15.34 -20.88
C CYS A 386 -11.50 16.62 -20.07
N ASP A 387 -11.69 16.51 -18.76
CA ASP A 387 -12.04 17.60 -17.83
C ASP A 387 -10.89 17.97 -16.89
N SER A 388 -9.66 17.59 -17.22
CA SER A 388 -8.46 17.83 -16.40
C SER A 388 -8.29 19.30 -16.03
N ASP A 389 -8.56 20.24 -16.94
CA ASP A 389 -8.45 21.68 -16.67
C ASP A 389 -9.43 22.13 -15.59
N LYS A 390 -10.66 21.59 -15.60
CA LYS A 390 -11.68 21.88 -14.58
C LYS A 390 -11.29 21.27 -13.24
N ALA A 391 -10.76 20.04 -13.24
CA ALA A 391 -10.26 19.40 -12.03
C ALA A 391 -9.09 20.18 -11.41
N ASN A 392 -8.12 20.60 -12.23
CA ASN A 392 -6.99 21.41 -11.79
C ASN A 392 -7.43 22.70 -11.11
N ARG A 393 -8.50 23.34 -11.60
CA ARG A 393 -9.06 24.55 -10.98
C ARG A 393 -9.51 24.33 -9.53
N PHE A 394 -10.17 23.21 -9.23
CA PHE A 394 -10.54 22.83 -7.87
C PHE A 394 -9.28 22.58 -7.01
N VAL A 395 -8.32 21.82 -7.53
CA VAL A 395 -7.07 21.49 -6.83
C VAL A 395 -6.28 22.75 -6.47
N GLU A 396 -6.11 23.67 -7.41
CA GLU A 396 -5.45 24.97 -7.19
C GLU A 396 -6.14 25.78 -6.09
N THR A 397 -7.48 25.83 -6.14
CA THR A 397 -8.27 26.59 -5.17
C THR A 397 -8.20 25.97 -3.77
N PHE A 398 -8.34 24.65 -3.65
CA PHE A 398 -8.15 23.96 -2.37
C PHE A 398 -6.75 24.17 -1.80
N LYS A 399 -5.70 24.03 -2.62
CA LYS A 399 -4.31 24.26 -2.19
C LYS A 399 -4.07 25.70 -1.76
N SER A 400 -4.74 26.67 -2.38
CA SER A 400 -4.66 28.07 -1.99
C SER A 400 -5.39 28.37 -0.67
N LEU A 401 -6.52 27.70 -0.40
CA LEU A 401 -7.34 27.93 0.79
C LEU A 401 -6.81 27.18 2.01
N ALA A 402 -6.38 25.93 1.82
CA ALA A 402 -5.93 25.03 2.86
C ALA A 402 -4.81 24.11 2.30
N PRO A 403 -3.56 24.60 2.29
CA PRO A 403 -2.39 23.86 1.78
C PRO A 403 -2.12 22.53 2.49
N GLU A 404 -2.70 22.34 3.68
CA GLU A 404 -2.58 21.14 4.48
C GLU A 404 -3.40 19.95 3.96
N LEU A 405 -4.51 20.20 3.25
CA LEU A 405 -5.45 19.17 2.78
C LEU A 405 -4.76 18.16 1.85
N LYS A 406 -4.96 16.88 2.13
CA LYS A 406 -4.49 15.77 1.31
C LYS A 406 -5.55 15.44 0.26
N ILE A 407 -5.29 15.86 -0.97
CA ILE A 407 -6.18 15.68 -2.12
C ILE A 407 -5.66 14.52 -2.97
N PHE A 408 -6.49 13.51 -3.22
CA PHE A 408 -6.26 12.52 -4.27
C PHE A 408 -6.77 13.09 -5.59
N PHE A 409 -5.87 13.34 -6.54
CA PHE A 409 -6.17 13.82 -7.89
C PHE A 409 -5.16 13.23 -8.88
N ASP A 410 -5.57 13.10 -10.14
CA ASP A 410 -4.76 12.62 -11.27
C ASP A 410 -4.26 11.16 -11.17
N VAL A 411 -5.01 10.26 -11.80
CA VAL A 411 -4.76 8.81 -11.84
C VAL A 411 -3.60 8.45 -12.81
N GLN A 412 -3.08 9.41 -13.60
CA GLN A 412 -2.06 9.13 -14.62
C GLN A 412 -0.63 8.95 -14.05
N GLU A 413 -0.37 9.36 -12.80
CA GLU A 413 0.89 9.03 -12.12
C GLU A 413 0.97 7.54 -11.67
N LEU A 414 -0.17 6.82 -11.65
CA LEU A 414 -0.20 5.37 -11.44
C LEU A 414 0.18 4.64 -12.74
N LYS A 415 1.48 4.68 -13.10
CA LYS A 415 2.00 3.96 -14.28
C LYS A 415 1.73 2.43 -14.17
N THR A 416 0.82 1.97 -15.03
CA THR A 416 0.64 0.63 -15.62
C THR A 416 1.04 -0.60 -14.79
N GLY A 417 0.02 -1.35 -14.33
CA GLY A 417 0.10 -2.69 -13.76
C GLY A 417 -1.20 -3.06 -13.03
N LYS A 418 -1.43 -4.34 -12.70
CA LYS A 418 -2.63 -4.83 -11.98
C LYS A 418 -2.87 -4.18 -10.59
N SER A 419 -1.93 -3.37 -10.08
CA SER A 419 -1.94 -2.75 -8.76
C SER A 419 -2.64 -1.38 -8.67
N TRP A 420 -2.86 -0.65 -9.78
CA TRP A 420 -3.44 0.70 -9.70
C TRP A 420 -4.92 0.69 -9.29
N GLN A 421 -5.67 -0.34 -9.68
CA GLN A 421 -7.09 -0.49 -9.34
C GLN A 421 -7.29 -0.63 -7.82
N ARG A 422 -6.46 -1.46 -7.18
CA ARG A 422 -6.46 -1.63 -5.72
C ARG A 422 -6.23 -0.30 -5.04
N THR A 423 -5.19 0.42 -5.46
CA THR A 423 -4.89 1.76 -4.95
C THR A 423 -6.08 2.71 -5.07
N LEU A 424 -6.75 2.72 -6.23
CA LEU A 424 -7.89 3.60 -6.48
C LEU A 424 -9.04 3.37 -5.48
N TYR A 425 -9.50 2.13 -5.34
CA TYR A 425 -10.61 1.80 -4.43
C TYR A 425 -10.24 2.08 -2.98
N HIS A 426 -9.01 1.73 -2.60
CA HIS A 426 -8.50 1.98 -1.26
C HIS A 426 -8.40 3.49 -0.94
N SER A 427 -8.02 4.33 -1.91
CA SER A 427 -7.98 5.80 -1.74
C SER A 427 -9.37 6.39 -1.50
N ILE A 428 -10.40 5.91 -2.20
CA ILE A 428 -11.80 6.30 -1.93
C ILE A 428 -12.21 5.82 -0.53
N ASP A 429 -11.78 4.63 -0.13
CA ASP A 429 -12.11 4.06 1.16
C ASP A 429 -11.58 4.86 2.36
N GLY A 430 -10.46 5.54 2.18
CA GLY A 430 -9.85 6.44 3.16
C GLY A 430 -10.16 7.92 2.96
N SER A 431 -11.00 8.28 1.99
CA SER A 431 -11.38 9.68 1.73
C SER A 431 -12.54 10.15 2.61
N GLN A 432 -12.49 11.39 3.11
CA GLN A 432 -13.61 12.00 3.84
C GLN A 432 -14.69 12.57 2.92
N CYS A 433 -14.27 13.22 1.83
CA CYS A 433 -15.13 13.85 0.84
C CYS A 433 -14.71 13.41 -0.57
N MET A 434 -15.67 13.23 -1.47
CA MET A 434 -15.41 13.05 -2.90
C MET A 434 -16.17 14.09 -3.72
N LEU A 435 -15.45 14.79 -4.60
CA LEU A 435 -16.02 15.63 -5.64
C LEU A 435 -16.05 14.81 -6.93
N ALA A 436 -17.24 14.58 -7.48
CA ALA A 436 -17.40 13.89 -8.76
C ALA A 436 -17.75 14.91 -9.85
N LEU A 437 -16.82 15.19 -10.76
CA LEU A 437 -17.01 16.12 -11.85
C LEU A 437 -17.71 15.42 -13.02
N ILE A 438 -19.04 15.49 -13.03
CA ILE A 438 -19.91 14.77 -13.96
C ILE A 438 -19.98 15.51 -15.30
N SER A 439 -19.60 14.82 -16.35
CA SER A 439 -19.67 15.23 -17.76
C SER A 439 -20.04 14.02 -18.63
N THR A 440 -20.38 14.22 -19.90
CA THR A 440 -20.63 13.15 -20.87
C THR A 440 -19.48 12.13 -20.93
N PRO A 441 -18.19 12.52 -21.00
CA PRO A 441 -17.09 11.54 -20.97
C PRO A 441 -16.93 10.88 -19.59
N TYR A 442 -17.30 11.51 -18.47
CA TYR A 442 -17.34 10.87 -17.15
C TYR A 442 -18.36 9.72 -17.13
N LEU A 443 -19.59 9.99 -17.61
CA LEU A 443 -20.67 9.01 -17.65
C LEU A 443 -20.38 7.80 -18.54
N LYS A 444 -19.45 7.92 -19.49
CA LYS A 444 -19.01 6.83 -20.38
C LYS A 444 -17.82 6.03 -19.84
N SER A 445 -17.15 6.52 -18.80
CA SER A 445 -15.96 5.88 -18.24
C SER A 445 -16.33 4.82 -17.21
N ALA A 446 -16.02 3.55 -17.51
CA ALA A 446 -16.20 2.44 -16.57
C ALA A 446 -15.54 2.69 -15.21
N VAL A 447 -14.35 3.29 -15.21
CA VAL A 447 -13.60 3.61 -13.98
C VAL A 447 -14.33 4.69 -13.19
N CYS A 448 -14.76 5.77 -13.83
CA CYS A 448 -15.49 6.84 -13.15
C CYS A 448 -16.83 6.36 -12.57
N GLN A 449 -17.54 5.47 -13.28
CA GLN A 449 -18.75 4.83 -12.78
C GLN A 449 -18.49 3.99 -11.52
N GLU A 450 -17.39 3.23 -11.48
CA GLU A 450 -17.00 2.44 -10.31
C GLU A 450 -16.62 3.33 -9.12
N GLU A 451 -15.84 4.39 -9.34
CA GLU A 451 -15.51 5.38 -8.31
C GLU A 451 -16.78 6.00 -7.72
N PHE A 452 -17.73 6.38 -8.59
CA PHE A 452 -19.01 6.94 -8.17
C PHE A 452 -19.85 5.93 -7.38
N ALA A 453 -19.95 4.68 -7.83
CA ALA A 453 -20.68 3.63 -7.12
C ALA A 453 -20.10 3.37 -5.72
N LEU A 454 -18.77 3.34 -5.60
CA LEU A 454 -18.07 3.19 -4.33
C LEU A 454 -18.31 4.37 -3.39
N ALA A 455 -18.15 5.59 -3.90
CA ALA A 455 -18.41 6.80 -3.13
C ALA A 455 -19.87 6.92 -2.72
N GLN A 456 -20.81 6.54 -3.58
CA GLN A 456 -22.24 6.52 -3.29
C GLN A 456 -22.57 5.52 -2.16
N ALA A 457 -21.96 4.33 -2.18
CA ALA A 457 -22.15 3.36 -1.11
C ALA A 457 -21.67 3.88 0.26
N LYS A 458 -20.50 4.54 0.27
CA LYS A 458 -19.97 5.17 1.48
C LYS A 458 -20.77 6.40 1.90
N HIS A 459 -21.34 7.15 0.97
CA HIS A 459 -22.20 8.29 1.27
C HIS A 459 -23.46 7.87 2.03
N PHE A 460 -24.09 6.77 1.63
CA PHE A 460 -25.24 6.22 2.33
C PHE A 460 -24.87 5.36 3.56
N SER A 461 -23.58 5.19 3.86
CA SER A 461 -23.10 4.55 5.08
C SER A 461 -23.06 5.55 6.25
N LYS A 462 -23.36 5.08 7.47
CA LYS A 462 -23.32 5.90 8.70
C LYS A 462 -22.01 5.72 9.48
N GLY A 463 -21.69 6.69 10.33
CA GLY A 463 -20.56 6.60 11.26
C GLY A 463 -19.20 6.77 10.59
N LYS A 464 -18.18 6.04 11.08
CA LYS A 464 -16.76 6.17 10.66
C LYS A 464 -16.50 5.77 9.19
N GLN A 465 -17.48 5.20 8.52
CA GLN A 465 -17.44 4.74 7.13
C GLN A 465 -17.93 5.81 6.14
N HIS A 466 -18.58 6.85 6.65
CA HIS A 466 -19.23 7.86 5.83
C HIS A 466 -18.23 8.67 5.00
N LEU A 467 -18.54 8.80 3.71
CA LEU A 467 -17.85 9.69 2.78
C LEU A 467 -18.86 10.68 2.20
N GLN A 468 -18.56 11.97 2.24
CA GLN A 468 -19.44 12.98 1.65
C GLN A 468 -19.23 13.05 0.13
N LEU A 469 -20.17 12.53 -0.65
CA LEU A 469 -20.15 12.62 -2.11
C LEU A 469 -20.84 13.90 -2.57
N ILE A 470 -20.15 14.71 -3.37
CA ILE A 470 -20.63 15.96 -3.95
C ILE A 470 -20.50 15.88 -5.47
N PRO A 471 -21.57 15.52 -6.19
CA PRO A 471 -21.57 15.54 -7.65
C PRO A 471 -21.67 16.96 -8.19
N ILE A 472 -20.85 17.31 -9.18
CA ILE A 472 -20.83 18.60 -9.85
C ILE A 472 -21.04 18.38 -11.35
N CYS A 473 -22.16 18.87 -11.88
CA CYS A 473 -22.52 18.75 -13.29
C CYS A 473 -21.84 19.85 -14.11
N LEU A 474 -20.86 19.49 -14.95
CA LEU A 474 -20.00 20.43 -15.68
C LEU A 474 -20.62 20.98 -16.96
N GLU A 475 -21.70 20.39 -17.44
CA GLU A 475 -22.36 20.73 -18.69
C GLU A 475 -23.86 20.38 -18.63
N ASN A 476 -24.64 20.86 -19.58
CA ASN A 476 -26.04 20.45 -19.68
C ASN A 476 -26.09 19.03 -20.24
N LEU A 477 -26.51 18.08 -19.43
CA LEU A 477 -26.64 16.68 -19.80
C LEU A 477 -28.07 16.40 -20.26
N ASP A 478 -28.22 15.99 -21.52
CA ASP A 478 -29.53 15.66 -22.11
C ASP A 478 -30.16 14.42 -21.45
N THR A 479 -29.33 13.45 -21.05
CA THR A 479 -29.73 12.22 -20.39
C THR A 479 -28.73 11.85 -19.29
N ILE A 480 -29.24 11.48 -18.12
CA ILE A 480 -28.44 11.04 -16.96
C ILE A 480 -28.97 9.67 -16.54
N GLN A 481 -28.06 8.71 -16.32
CA GLN A 481 -28.43 7.37 -15.92
C GLN A 481 -28.93 7.36 -14.46
N PRO A 482 -29.89 6.48 -14.09
CA PRO A 482 -30.51 6.46 -12.76
C PRO A 482 -29.54 6.48 -11.58
N GLU A 483 -28.40 5.81 -11.74
CA GLU A 483 -27.32 5.68 -10.76
C GLU A 483 -26.84 7.03 -10.20
N PHE A 484 -26.89 8.09 -11.01
CA PHE A 484 -26.34 9.39 -10.67
C PHE A 484 -27.35 10.37 -10.07
N THR A 485 -28.63 10.02 -10.06
CA THR A 485 -29.71 10.98 -9.83
C THR A 485 -30.23 11.03 -8.39
N HIS A 486 -29.81 10.07 -7.58
CA HIS A 486 -30.28 9.88 -6.21
C HIS A 486 -29.59 10.81 -5.20
N ILE A 487 -28.45 11.39 -5.60
CA ILE A 487 -27.74 12.42 -4.85
C ILE A 487 -27.89 13.74 -5.62
N PRO A 488 -28.35 14.83 -4.98
CA PRO A 488 -28.50 16.10 -5.66
C PRO A 488 -27.17 16.60 -6.24
N MET A 489 -27.20 17.10 -7.48
CA MET A 489 -25.99 17.60 -8.15
C MET A 489 -25.88 19.12 -8.07
N VAL A 490 -24.67 19.61 -7.90
CA VAL A 490 -24.30 21.02 -8.02
C VAL A 490 -24.21 21.38 -9.50
N LYS A 491 -24.93 22.41 -9.95
CA LYS A 491 -24.81 22.94 -11.32
C LYS A 491 -23.50 23.71 -11.48
N GLY A 492 -22.50 23.11 -12.13
CA GLY A 492 -21.18 23.70 -12.42
C GLY A 492 -20.95 23.93 -13.91
N THR A 493 -21.99 24.31 -14.65
CA THR A 493 -21.93 24.60 -16.09
C THR A 493 -20.96 25.75 -16.39
N PRO A 494 -20.46 25.88 -17.63
CA PRO A 494 -19.38 26.83 -17.95
C PRO A 494 -19.67 28.30 -17.57
N ASP A 495 -20.94 28.70 -17.54
CA ASP A 495 -21.41 30.04 -17.17
C ASP A 495 -21.28 30.35 -15.68
N VAL A 496 -21.28 29.34 -14.80
CA VAL A 496 -21.22 29.49 -13.33
C VAL A 496 -20.05 28.75 -12.69
N PHE A 497 -19.21 28.08 -13.48
CA PHE A 497 -18.14 27.21 -13.00
C PHE A 497 -17.20 27.87 -12.00
N GLU A 498 -16.72 29.08 -12.29
CA GLU A 498 -15.80 29.80 -11.38
C GLU A 498 -16.45 30.18 -10.05
N ASP A 499 -17.74 30.50 -10.08
CA ASP A 499 -18.49 30.83 -8.87
C ASP A 499 -18.76 29.57 -8.03
N VAL A 500 -19.01 28.42 -8.68
CA VAL A 500 -19.07 27.13 -8.02
C VAL A 500 -17.76 26.76 -7.34
N VAL A 501 -16.62 26.93 -8.01
CA VAL A 501 -15.30 26.68 -7.40
C VAL A 501 -15.10 27.56 -6.16
N LYS A 502 -15.43 28.86 -6.23
CA LYS A 502 -15.32 29.80 -5.11
C LYS A 502 -16.23 29.50 -3.93
N VAL A 503 -17.35 28.81 -4.15
CA VAL A 503 -18.31 28.46 -3.09
C VAL A 503 -18.04 27.07 -2.52
N ILE A 504 -17.84 26.07 -3.38
CA ILE A 504 -17.67 24.66 -2.96
C ILE A 504 -16.33 24.45 -2.26
N CYS A 505 -15.23 25.05 -2.73
CA CYS A 505 -13.92 24.81 -2.12
C CYS A 505 -13.87 25.30 -0.65
N PRO A 506 -14.31 26.52 -0.30
CA PRO A 506 -14.43 26.93 1.10
C PRO A 506 -15.40 26.05 1.90
N ALA A 507 -16.57 25.73 1.35
CA ALA A 507 -17.58 24.91 2.04
C ALA A 507 -17.07 23.52 2.43
N VAL A 508 -16.42 22.82 1.49
CA VAL A 508 -15.78 21.52 1.75
C VAL A 508 -14.67 21.66 2.77
N THR A 509 -13.86 22.72 2.68
CA THR A 509 -12.75 22.96 3.64
C THR A 509 -13.30 23.18 5.05
N GLN A 510 -14.32 24.01 5.21
CA GLN A 510 -15.00 24.26 6.49
C GLN A 510 -15.61 22.97 7.04
N TRP A 511 -16.30 22.19 6.21
CA TRP A 511 -16.91 20.92 6.61
C TRP A 511 -15.87 19.89 7.09
N ILE A 512 -14.74 19.74 6.39
CA ILE A 512 -13.65 18.83 6.78
C ILE A 512 -13.03 19.25 8.11
N LYS A 513 -12.94 20.55 8.37
CA LYS A 513 -12.42 21.13 9.62
C LYS A 513 -13.43 21.17 10.77
N GLU A 514 -14.66 20.71 10.52
CA GLU A 514 -15.79 20.80 11.47
C GLU A 514 -16.09 22.26 11.89
N GLU A 515 -15.90 23.22 10.97
CA GLU A 515 -16.21 24.63 11.14
C GLU A 515 -17.65 24.97 10.71
N GLU A 516 -18.16 26.14 11.12
CA GLU A 516 -19.48 26.62 10.69
C GLU A 516 -19.50 26.91 9.19
N LEU A 517 -20.48 26.35 8.48
CA LEU A 517 -20.65 26.49 7.04
C LEU A 517 -21.25 27.86 6.68
N ASP A 518 -20.47 28.70 5.99
CA ASP A 518 -20.93 30.01 5.49
C ASP A 518 -21.50 29.90 4.07
N VAL A 519 -22.62 29.18 3.93
CA VAL A 519 -23.25 28.92 2.63
C VAL A 519 -24.78 28.97 2.71
N GLY A 520 -25.42 29.26 1.57
CA GLY A 520 -26.89 29.28 1.47
C GLY A 520 -27.53 27.93 1.84
N LYS A 521 -28.79 27.97 2.31
CA LYS A 521 -29.52 26.81 2.85
C LYS A 521 -29.56 25.58 1.93
N ASN A 522 -29.63 25.80 0.61
CA ASN A 522 -29.66 24.71 -0.38
C ASN A 522 -28.33 23.96 -0.45
N LEU A 523 -27.20 24.66 -0.29
CA LEU A 523 -25.87 24.04 -0.28
C LEU A 523 -25.58 23.38 1.07
N ALA A 524 -25.96 24.03 2.17
CA ALA A 524 -25.81 23.46 3.51
C ALA A 524 -26.52 22.10 3.64
N ALA A 525 -27.64 21.90 2.93
CA ALA A 525 -28.36 20.63 2.91
C ALA A 525 -27.56 19.46 2.30
N ILE A 526 -26.58 19.73 1.42
CA ILE A 526 -25.72 18.68 0.85
C ILE A 526 -24.79 18.09 1.91
N PHE A 527 -24.40 18.90 2.90
CA PHE A 527 -23.46 18.53 3.98
C PHE A 527 -24.15 18.00 5.25
N ASP A 528 -25.49 17.99 5.26
CA ASP A 528 -26.31 17.58 6.40
C ASP A 528 -26.41 16.04 6.48
N LYS A 529 -25.48 15.45 7.25
CA LYS A 529 -25.38 13.99 7.43
C LYS A 529 -26.65 13.35 7.98
N ASP A 530 -27.45 14.09 8.75
CA ASP A 530 -28.65 13.54 9.40
C ASP A 530 -29.81 13.33 8.42
N LYS A 531 -29.77 14.02 7.26
CA LYS A 531 -30.77 13.88 6.20
C LYS A 531 -30.44 12.81 5.15
N ILE A 532 -29.25 12.22 5.22
CA ILE A 532 -28.82 11.19 4.27
C ILE A 532 -29.44 9.84 4.69
N PRO A 533 -30.22 9.18 3.81
CA PRO A 533 -30.79 7.87 4.11
C PRO A 533 -29.68 6.81 4.24
N THR A 534 -29.89 5.82 5.10
CA THR A 534 -28.97 4.68 5.17
C THR A 534 -29.37 3.63 4.15
N ILE A 535 -28.44 3.23 3.29
CA ILE A 535 -28.65 2.23 2.24
C ILE A 535 -27.45 1.30 2.22
N SER A 536 -27.72 -0.01 2.32
CA SER A 536 -26.71 -1.07 2.34
C SER A 536 -26.60 -1.71 0.95
N PRO A 537 -25.40 -1.78 0.34
CA PRO A 537 -25.20 -2.52 -0.91
C PRO A 537 -25.62 -4.00 -0.80
N ASP A 538 -25.31 -4.63 0.33
CA ASP A 538 -25.59 -6.05 0.56
C ASP A 538 -27.09 -6.33 0.61
N ASP A 539 -27.86 -5.45 1.27
CA ASP A 539 -29.32 -5.57 1.37
C ASP A 539 -29.98 -5.43 -0.01
N GLU A 540 -29.52 -4.49 -0.84
CA GLU A 540 -30.02 -4.31 -2.21
C GLU A 540 -29.66 -5.51 -3.10
N MET A 541 -28.46 -6.07 -2.95
CA MET A 541 -28.07 -7.29 -3.66
C MET A 541 -28.89 -8.51 -3.21
N GLU A 542 -29.15 -8.66 -1.90
CA GLU A 542 -29.99 -9.73 -1.37
C GLU A 542 -31.43 -9.60 -1.88
N ALA A 543 -31.99 -8.38 -1.87
CA ALA A 543 -33.32 -8.12 -2.42
C ALA A 543 -33.41 -8.52 -3.91
N LEU A 544 -32.37 -8.22 -4.70
CA LEU A 544 -32.32 -8.62 -6.11
C LEU A 544 -32.23 -10.15 -6.28
N ARG A 545 -31.40 -10.83 -5.49
CA ARG A 545 -31.33 -12.31 -5.50
C ARG A 545 -32.66 -12.94 -5.13
N ALA A 546 -33.30 -12.45 -4.07
CA ALA A 546 -34.62 -12.92 -3.63
C ALA A 546 -35.69 -12.69 -4.72
N ALA A 547 -35.76 -11.52 -5.33
CA ALA A 547 -36.71 -11.23 -6.41
C ALA A 547 -36.51 -12.14 -7.62
N ARG A 548 -35.26 -12.35 -8.06
CA ARG A 548 -34.92 -13.27 -9.16
C ARG A 548 -35.27 -14.71 -8.82
N PHE A 549 -34.99 -15.15 -7.59
CA PHE A 549 -35.37 -16.48 -7.13
C PHE A 549 -36.89 -16.66 -7.19
N GLN A 550 -37.64 -15.69 -6.65
CA GLN A 550 -39.08 -15.70 -6.60
C GLN A 550 -39.71 -15.80 -7.99
N LYS A 551 -39.22 -15.01 -8.96
CA LYS A 551 -39.66 -15.04 -10.36
C LYS A 551 -39.45 -16.42 -11.01
N ASN A 552 -38.31 -17.05 -10.75
CA ASN A 552 -37.92 -18.29 -11.39
C ASN A 552 -38.60 -19.52 -10.76
N PHE A 553 -38.65 -19.59 -9.42
CA PHE A 553 -39.03 -20.81 -8.71
C PHE A 553 -40.35 -20.71 -7.93
N GLY A 554 -40.83 -19.51 -7.58
CA GLY A 554 -41.95 -19.28 -6.67
C GLY A 554 -43.11 -18.44 -7.24
N THR A 555 -43.99 -17.94 -6.37
CA THR A 555 -45.14 -17.05 -6.67
C THR A 555 -45.19 -15.84 -5.73
N SER A 556 -46.13 -14.90 -5.86
CA SER A 556 -46.30 -13.82 -4.86
C SER A 556 -46.41 -14.34 -3.41
N ASP A 557 -47.03 -15.51 -3.23
CA ASP A 557 -47.46 -16.03 -1.92
C ASP A 557 -46.68 -17.26 -1.44
N SER A 558 -45.76 -17.81 -2.24
CA SER A 558 -44.99 -19.02 -1.89
C SER A 558 -43.58 -19.00 -2.47
N LEU A 559 -42.58 -19.41 -1.67
CA LEU A 559 -41.18 -19.53 -2.10
C LEU A 559 -40.98 -20.49 -3.27
N LEU A 560 -41.82 -21.53 -3.39
CA LEU A 560 -41.79 -22.48 -4.49
C LEU A 560 -43.20 -22.68 -5.06
N LYS A 561 -43.33 -22.70 -6.39
CA LYS A 561 -44.57 -23.15 -7.06
C LYS A 561 -44.75 -24.63 -6.76
N GLU A 562 -46.00 -25.09 -6.58
CA GLU A 562 -46.30 -26.49 -6.29
C GLU A 562 -45.74 -27.48 -7.34
N SER A 563 -45.61 -27.03 -8.60
CA SER A 563 -45.07 -27.79 -9.72
C SER A 563 -43.55 -27.70 -9.89
N THR A 564 -42.85 -26.87 -9.11
CA THR A 564 -41.41 -26.65 -9.26
C THR A 564 -40.63 -27.82 -8.66
N SER A 565 -39.80 -28.49 -9.46
CA SER A 565 -38.77 -29.41 -8.95
C SER A 565 -37.62 -28.60 -8.35
N PHE A 566 -37.36 -28.78 -7.05
CA PHE A 566 -36.26 -28.12 -6.36
C PHE A 566 -35.44 -29.13 -5.51
N PRO A 567 -34.10 -29.13 -5.57
CA PRO A 567 -33.23 -28.28 -6.43
C PRO A 567 -33.52 -28.45 -7.93
N PRO A 568 -33.23 -27.43 -8.76
CA PRO A 568 -33.45 -27.53 -10.20
C PRO A 568 -32.66 -28.70 -10.79
N PRO A 569 -33.20 -29.42 -11.80
CA PRO A 569 -32.43 -30.41 -12.54
C PRO A 569 -31.18 -29.76 -13.13
N LEU A 570 -30.01 -30.32 -12.80
CA LEU A 570 -28.72 -29.82 -13.28
C LEU A 570 -28.25 -30.54 -14.55
N THR A 571 -28.80 -31.71 -14.83
CA THR A 571 -28.55 -32.49 -16.04
C THR A 571 -29.06 -31.72 -17.26
N ASP A 572 -28.34 -31.82 -18.37
CA ASP A 572 -28.75 -31.28 -19.68
C ASP A 572 -28.75 -29.74 -19.80
N ILE A 573 -28.36 -29.00 -18.75
CA ILE A 573 -28.08 -27.55 -18.85
C ILE A 573 -26.93 -27.30 -19.82
N LEU A 574 -25.93 -28.18 -19.78
CA LEU A 574 -24.75 -28.17 -20.64
C LEU A 574 -24.91 -29.25 -21.75
N PRO A 575 -24.71 -28.92 -23.05
CA PRO A 575 -24.88 -29.88 -24.14
C PRO A 575 -23.93 -31.09 -24.04
N HIS A 576 -24.40 -32.31 -24.32
CA HIS A 576 -23.58 -33.55 -24.16
C HIS A 576 -22.39 -33.68 -25.13
N THR A 577 -22.37 -32.94 -26.24
CA THR A 577 -21.32 -32.98 -27.28
C THR A 577 -20.37 -31.80 -27.15
N TYR A 578 -19.43 -31.89 -26.21
CA TYR A 578 -18.27 -31.02 -26.16
C TYR A 578 -17.22 -31.52 -27.15
N ALA A 579 -17.12 -30.90 -28.33
CA ALA A 579 -15.98 -31.15 -29.22
C ALA A 579 -14.68 -30.53 -28.66
N HIS A 580 -14.82 -29.46 -27.86
CA HIS A 580 -13.77 -28.79 -27.10
C HIS A 580 -14.35 -28.44 -25.71
N PRO A 581 -13.90 -29.04 -24.60
CA PRO A 581 -14.35 -28.64 -23.26
C PRO A 581 -13.97 -27.18 -23.00
N PRO A 582 -14.76 -26.38 -22.24
CA PRO A 582 -14.34 -25.04 -21.84
C PRO A 582 -13.06 -25.17 -21.02
N GLU A 583 -11.92 -24.77 -21.57
CA GLU A 583 -10.62 -25.19 -21.04
C GLU A 583 -10.31 -24.65 -19.63
N HIS A 584 -11.04 -23.66 -19.08
CA HIS A 584 -10.62 -23.01 -17.83
C HIS A 584 -11.78 -22.43 -16.97
N LEU A 585 -12.53 -23.27 -16.26
CA LEU A 585 -13.27 -22.86 -15.04
C LEU A 585 -12.30 -22.89 -13.85
N ILE A 586 -12.11 -21.75 -13.20
CA ILE A 586 -11.17 -21.60 -12.08
C ILE A 586 -11.90 -21.15 -10.82
N PHE A 587 -11.68 -21.88 -9.72
CA PHE A 587 -12.06 -21.44 -8.38
C PHE A 587 -10.90 -20.71 -7.72
N SER A 588 -11.11 -19.44 -7.35
CA SER A 588 -10.19 -18.65 -6.53
C SER A 588 -10.72 -18.64 -5.10
N PHE A 589 -9.97 -19.20 -4.16
CA PHE A 589 -10.41 -19.38 -2.76
C PHE A 589 -9.23 -19.50 -1.80
N HIS A 590 -9.48 -19.20 -0.52
CA HIS A 590 -8.52 -19.46 0.56
C HIS A 590 -8.63 -20.90 1.05
N SER A 591 -7.53 -21.53 1.48
CA SER A 591 -7.49 -22.95 1.87
C SER A 591 -8.50 -23.33 2.97
N GLU A 592 -8.82 -22.40 3.88
CA GLU A 592 -9.82 -22.60 4.94
C GLU A 592 -11.26 -22.76 4.43
N ASP A 593 -11.50 -22.35 3.18
CA ASP A 593 -12.80 -22.37 2.51
C ASP A 593 -12.92 -23.49 1.46
N GLU A 594 -11.91 -24.37 1.35
CA GLU A 594 -11.83 -25.48 0.38
C GLU A 594 -13.07 -26.38 0.42
N LYS A 595 -13.62 -26.65 1.62
CA LYS A 595 -14.82 -27.46 1.82
C LYS A 595 -16.04 -27.01 1.00
N TYR A 596 -16.18 -25.71 0.72
CA TYR A 596 -17.27 -25.19 -0.10
C TYR A 596 -17.04 -25.48 -1.58
N VAL A 597 -15.79 -25.34 -2.05
CA VAL A 597 -15.38 -25.66 -3.42
C VAL A 597 -15.50 -27.16 -3.68
N ASP A 598 -15.07 -28.00 -2.75
CA ASP A 598 -15.21 -29.46 -2.83
C ASP A 598 -16.66 -29.90 -2.95
N PHE A 599 -17.56 -29.23 -2.23
CA PHE A 599 -18.99 -29.48 -2.37
C PHE A 599 -19.49 -29.08 -3.76
N ILE A 600 -19.27 -27.83 -4.20
CA ILE A 600 -19.69 -27.35 -5.53
C ILE A 600 -19.11 -28.24 -6.64
N GLY A 601 -17.82 -28.59 -6.54
CA GLY A 601 -17.12 -29.42 -7.51
C GLY A 601 -17.69 -30.82 -7.64
N ARG A 602 -18.15 -31.45 -6.55
CA ARG A 602 -18.88 -32.73 -6.60
C ARG A 602 -20.20 -32.59 -7.35
N VAL A 603 -20.97 -31.54 -7.06
CA VAL A 603 -22.25 -31.27 -7.74
C VAL A 603 -22.04 -31.07 -9.24
N LEU A 604 -21.03 -30.27 -9.62
CA LEU A 604 -20.68 -30.03 -11.02
C LEU A 604 -20.25 -31.31 -11.74
N LYS A 605 -19.39 -32.14 -11.12
CA LYS A 605 -18.95 -33.44 -11.72
C LYS A 605 -20.10 -34.42 -11.93
N GLN A 606 -21.09 -34.41 -11.04
CA GLN A 606 -22.27 -35.26 -11.21
C GLN A 606 -23.18 -34.75 -12.33
N ALA A 607 -23.36 -33.43 -12.43
CA ALA A 607 -24.21 -32.81 -13.44
C ALA A 607 -23.58 -32.84 -14.85
N ALA A 608 -22.27 -32.62 -14.94
CA ALA A 608 -21.49 -32.56 -16.18
C ALA A 608 -20.14 -33.27 -16.01
N PRO A 609 -20.07 -34.61 -16.16
CA PRO A 609 -18.86 -35.39 -15.92
C PRO A 609 -17.65 -35.02 -16.79
N GLY A 610 -17.88 -34.40 -17.95
CA GLY A 610 -16.83 -33.92 -18.85
C GLY A 610 -16.29 -32.53 -18.53
N LEU A 611 -16.85 -31.82 -17.55
CA LEU A 611 -16.41 -30.47 -17.17
C LEU A 611 -15.10 -30.54 -16.38
N GLN A 612 -14.07 -29.88 -16.90
CA GLN A 612 -12.80 -29.67 -16.22
C GLN A 612 -12.87 -28.36 -15.41
N PHE A 613 -12.34 -28.39 -14.19
CA PHE A 613 -12.12 -27.20 -13.39
C PHE A 613 -10.90 -27.37 -12.51
N SER A 614 -10.21 -26.28 -12.24
CA SER A 614 -9.05 -26.24 -11.38
C SER A 614 -9.28 -25.34 -10.17
N ALA A 615 -8.67 -25.73 -9.05
CA ALA A 615 -8.32 -24.79 -8.00
C ALA A 615 -7.09 -24.01 -8.44
N VAL A 616 -6.97 -22.74 -8.05
CA VAL A 616 -5.78 -21.94 -8.35
C VAL A 616 -4.51 -22.68 -7.86
N PRO A 617 -3.50 -22.94 -8.71
CA PRO A 617 -2.30 -23.73 -8.36
C PRO A 617 -1.53 -23.17 -7.16
N SER A 618 -0.62 -23.92 -6.55
CA SER A 618 0.22 -23.41 -5.45
C SER A 618 1.31 -22.42 -5.90
N ASN A 619 1.69 -22.42 -7.18
CA ASN A 619 2.80 -21.66 -7.76
C ASN A 619 2.36 -20.33 -8.41
N VAL A 620 2.78 -19.19 -7.85
CA VAL A 620 2.31 -17.83 -8.19
C VAL A 620 2.35 -17.48 -9.68
N GLN A 621 3.36 -17.94 -10.43
CA GLN A 621 3.49 -17.58 -11.86
C GLN A 621 2.47 -18.30 -12.74
N GLU A 622 2.30 -19.61 -12.53
CA GLU A 622 1.29 -20.43 -13.23
C GLU A 622 -0.14 -19.99 -12.86
N LYS A 623 -0.36 -19.56 -11.59
CA LYS A 623 -1.66 -19.04 -11.12
C LYS A 623 -2.18 -17.86 -11.96
N LEU A 624 -1.32 -16.89 -12.24
CA LEU A 624 -1.73 -15.65 -12.92
C LEU A 624 -1.97 -15.88 -14.42
N GLU A 625 -1.21 -16.78 -15.03
CA GLU A 625 -1.38 -17.16 -16.44
C GLU A 625 -2.70 -17.94 -16.66
N ASP A 626 -3.05 -18.82 -15.72
CA ASP A 626 -4.33 -19.55 -15.76
C ASP A 626 -5.51 -18.60 -15.57
N LEU A 627 -5.43 -17.66 -14.62
CA LEU A 627 -6.46 -16.64 -14.41
C LEU A 627 -6.59 -15.67 -15.60
N GLU A 628 -5.53 -15.45 -16.38
CA GLU A 628 -5.59 -14.65 -17.61
C GLU A 628 -6.29 -15.37 -18.75
N LYS A 629 -6.18 -16.70 -18.80
CA LYS A 629 -6.82 -17.54 -19.83
C LYS A 629 -8.20 -18.06 -19.43
N ALA A 630 -8.60 -17.89 -18.16
CA ALA A 630 -9.85 -18.41 -17.65
C ALA A 630 -11.07 -17.91 -18.44
N ASN A 631 -11.99 -18.80 -18.78
CA ASN A 631 -13.27 -18.39 -19.35
C ASN A 631 -14.27 -18.10 -18.24
N CYS A 632 -14.12 -18.73 -17.07
CA CYS A 632 -14.97 -18.48 -15.91
C CYS A 632 -14.13 -18.47 -14.64
N ILE A 633 -14.22 -17.39 -13.87
CA ILE A 633 -13.55 -17.28 -12.57
C ILE A 633 -14.63 -17.25 -11.49
N VAL A 634 -14.49 -18.10 -10.49
CA VAL A 634 -15.41 -18.22 -9.35
C VAL A 634 -14.66 -17.84 -8.08
N PRO A 635 -14.66 -16.56 -7.68
CA PRO A 635 -14.17 -16.14 -6.37
C PRO A 635 -15.07 -16.66 -5.25
N ILE A 636 -14.48 -17.29 -4.24
CA ILE A 636 -15.17 -17.71 -3.02
C ILE A 636 -14.93 -16.65 -1.95
N LEU A 637 -15.90 -15.75 -1.77
CA LEU A 637 -15.78 -14.61 -0.87
C LEU A 637 -16.06 -15.02 0.58
N SER A 638 -15.08 -14.74 1.44
CA SER A 638 -15.06 -15.00 2.88
C SER A 638 -14.12 -14.00 3.57
N PRO A 639 -14.12 -13.89 4.92
CA PRO A 639 -13.09 -13.12 5.64
C PRO A 639 -11.67 -13.56 5.28
N HIS A 640 -11.40 -14.87 5.24
CA HIS A 640 -10.08 -15.40 4.90
C HIS A 640 -9.64 -15.03 3.47
N TYR A 641 -10.59 -14.99 2.52
CA TYR A 641 -10.32 -14.57 1.15
C TYR A 641 -9.95 -13.08 1.07
N LEU A 642 -10.65 -12.23 1.82
CA LEU A 642 -10.40 -10.79 1.82
C LEU A 642 -9.09 -10.43 2.56
N GLU A 643 -8.74 -11.19 3.59
CA GLU A 643 -7.52 -11.02 4.37
C GLU A 643 -6.27 -11.59 3.68
N SER A 644 -6.43 -12.50 2.71
CA SER A 644 -5.32 -13.09 1.95
C SER A 644 -4.82 -12.15 0.84
N PRO A 645 -3.54 -11.74 0.86
CA PRO A 645 -2.94 -10.94 -0.21
C PRO A 645 -2.97 -11.65 -1.57
N GLU A 646 -2.82 -12.98 -1.57
CA GLU A 646 -2.86 -13.82 -2.76
C GLU A 646 -4.26 -13.81 -3.38
N CYS A 647 -5.29 -14.11 -2.59
CA CYS A 647 -6.69 -14.08 -3.03
C CYS A 647 -7.08 -12.67 -3.50
N ALA A 648 -6.66 -11.63 -2.78
CA ALA A 648 -6.87 -10.25 -3.21
C ALA A 648 -6.21 -9.98 -4.57
N GLN A 649 -4.98 -10.43 -4.80
CA GLN A 649 -4.31 -10.26 -6.10
C GLN A 649 -5.06 -10.98 -7.22
N GLU A 650 -5.49 -12.22 -7.00
CA GLU A 650 -6.29 -13.01 -7.94
C GLU A 650 -7.61 -12.30 -8.29
N PHE A 651 -8.28 -11.76 -7.27
CA PHE A 651 -9.51 -10.99 -7.43
C PHE A 651 -9.33 -9.75 -8.31
N HIS A 652 -8.23 -9.01 -8.16
CA HIS A 652 -7.94 -7.85 -9.01
C HIS A 652 -7.63 -8.22 -10.46
N VAL A 653 -7.07 -9.41 -10.71
CA VAL A 653 -6.95 -9.91 -12.09
C VAL A 653 -8.34 -10.15 -12.68
N ALA A 654 -9.20 -10.82 -11.91
CA ALA A 654 -10.53 -11.18 -12.34
C ALA A 654 -11.40 -9.94 -12.61
N ILE A 655 -11.37 -8.93 -11.74
CA ILE A 655 -12.14 -7.68 -11.91
C ILE A 655 -11.64 -6.88 -13.13
N GLY A 656 -10.33 -6.85 -13.38
CA GLY A 656 -9.77 -6.18 -14.54
C GLY A 656 -10.23 -6.81 -15.85
N ARG A 657 -10.28 -8.15 -15.90
CA ARG A 657 -10.81 -8.87 -17.07
C ARG A 657 -12.33 -8.76 -17.20
N GLN A 658 -13.06 -8.71 -16.09
CA GLN A 658 -14.51 -8.51 -16.11
C GLN A 658 -14.90 -7.23 -16.86
N ARG A 659 -14.14 -6.13 -16.76
CA ARG A 659 -14.47 -4.86 -17.41
C ARG A 659 -14.49 -4.93 -18.94
N ILE A 660 -13.73 -5.84 -19.53
CA ILE A 660 -13.61 -6.01 -20.98
C ILE A 660 -14.29 -7.31 -21.46
N ALA A 661 -14.97 -8.01 -20.56
CA ALA A 661 -15.72 -9.21 -20.88
C ALA A 661 -17.04 -8.86 -21.55
N ASN A 662 -17.73 -9.87 -22.08
CA ASN A 662 -19.08 -9.71 -22.58
C ASN A 662 -20.02 -9.31 -21.42
N PRO A 663 -20.72 -8.15 -21.49
CA PRO A 663 -21.63 -7.73 -20.43
C PRO A 663 -22.81 -8.68 -20.21
N ASP A 664 -23.21 -9.44 -21.24
CA ASP A 664 -24.31 -10.41 -21.16
C ASP A 664 -23.84 -11.78 -20.62
N VAL A 665 -22.53 -12.05 -20.64
CA VAL A 665 -21.93 -13.29 -20.14
C VAL A 665 -20.78 -12.95 -19.17
N PRO A 666 -21.08 -12.73 -17.88
CA PRO A 666 -20.08 -12.25 -16.93
C PRO A 666 -18.94 -13.26 -16.76
N LEU A 667 -17.70 -12.77 -16.83
CA LEU A 667 -16.49 -13.56 -16.62
C LEU A 667 -16.42 -14.10 -15.18
N MET A 668 -16.75 -13.25 -14.21
CA MET A 668 -16.73 -13.58 -12.80
C MET A 668 -18.09 -14.05 -12.30
N LEU A 669 -18.09 -15.09 -11.47
CA LEU A 669 -19.25 -15.53 -10.67
C LEU A 669 -18.86 -15.61 -9.20
N PRO A 670 -18.80 -14.50 -8.47
CA PRO A 670 -18.48 -14.48 -7.05
C PRO A 670 -19.56 -15.19 -6.23
N ILE A 671 -19.13 -16.07 -5.32
CA ILE A 671 -19.99 -16.77 -4.38
C ILE A 671 -19.59 -16.36 -2.97
N ARG A 672 -20.53 -15.80 -2.21
CA ARG A 672 -20.29 -15.46 -0.81
C ARG A 672 -20.63 -16.66 0.07
N VAL A 673 -19.64 -17.19 0.79
CA VAL A 673 -19.82 -18.40 1.64
C VAL A 673 -19.86 -18.07 3.13
N LEU A 674 -19.36 -16.90 3.52
CA LEU A 674 -19.37 -16.37 4.88
C LEU A 674 -19.68 -14.86 4.83
N GLU A 675 -20.14 -14.33 5.96
CA GLU A 675 -20.25 -12.88 6.14
C GLU A 675 -18.86 -12.24 6.02
N ILE A 676 -18.75 -11.16 5.26
CA ILE A 676 -17.46 -10.51 4.95
C ILE A 676 -17.31 -9.21 5.77
N PRO A 677 -16.08 -8.83 6.16
CA PRO A 677 -15.85 -7.57 6.86
C PRO A 677 -16.30 -6.35 6.05
N GLU A 678 -16.70 -5.27 6.72
CA GLU A 678 -17.16 -4.02 6.08
C GLU A 678 -16.13 -3.35 5.15
N LYS A 679 -14.84 -3.69 5.29
CA LYS A 679 -13.76 -3.19 4.45
C LYS A 679 -12.93 -4.34 3.89
N PRO A 680 -12.42 -4.22 2.65
CA PRO A 680 -12.58 -3.08 1.73
C PRO A 680 -14.00 -2.97 1.16
N THR A 681 -14.54 -1.74 1.07
CA THR A 681 -15.96 -1.51 0.73
C THR A 681 -16.32 -2.03 -0.67
N TYR A 682 -15.38 -2.03 -1.61
CA TYR A 682 -15.65 -2.45 -2.98
C TYR A 682 -16.09 -3.92 -3.10
N PHE A 683 -15.73 -4.81 -2.17
CA PHE A 683 -16.21 -6.20 -2.18
C PHE A 683 -17.72 -6.32 -1.98
N HIS A 684 -18.35 -5.34 -1.34
CA HIS A 684 -19.81 -5.25 -1.20
C HIS A 684 -20.50 -4.71 -2.46
N LEU A 685 -19.74 -4.21 -3.43
CA LEU A 685 -20.22 -3.74 -4.73
C LEU A 685 -19.86 -4.70 -5.86
N VAL A 686 -19.37 -5.89 -5.53
CA VAL A 686 -19.11 -6.95 -6.50
C VAL A 686 -20.39 -7.74 -6.69
N GLY A 687 -20.91 -7.79 -7.91
CA GLY A 687 -22.12 -8.55 -8.23
C GLY A 687 -21.99 -10.00 -7.79
N CYS A 688 -22.88 -10.44 -6.89
CA CYS A 688 -22.86 -11.77 -6.31
C CYS A 688 -24.25 -12.41 -6.48
N ASP A 689 -24.32 -13.43 -7.34
CA ASP A 689 -25.59 -14.11 -7.67
C ASP A 689 -26.00 -15.14 -6.61
N VAL A 690 -25.07 -15.59 -5.77
CA VAL A 690 -25.33 -16.55 -4.69
C VAL A 690 -24.55 -16.15 -3.44
N SER A 691 -25.28 -15.91 -2.36
CA SER A 691 -24.72 -15.75 -1.03
C SER A 691 -25.32 -16.76 -0.08
N VAL A 692 -24.50 -17.55 0.61
CA VAL A 692 -24.93 -18.51 1.64
C VAL A 692 -25.58 -17.82 2.83
N THR A 693 -25.30 -16.52 3.03
CA THR A 693 -25.81 -15.75 4.17
C THR A 693 -27.22 -15.18 3.94
N ASP A 694 -27.82 -15.34 2.76
CA ASP A 694 -29.16 -14.77 2.50
C ASP A 694 -30.21 -15.39 3.42
N ALA A 695 -31.11 -14.55 3.94
CA ALA A 695 -32.15 -14.93 4.88
C ALA A 695 -33.20 -15.89 4.28
N MET A 696 -33.26 -15.99 2.95
CA MET A 696 -34.19 -16.90 2.26
C MET A 696 -33.84 -18.39 2.43
N TRP A 697 -32.56 -18.75 2.61
CA TRP A 697 -32.15 -20.16 2.62
C TRP A 697 -32.66 -20.96 3.82
N PRO A 698 -32.61 -20.46 5.07
CA PRO A 698 -33.20 -21.16 6.22
C PRO A 698 -34.70 -21.41 6.05
N ASN A 699 -35.44 -20.42 5.52
CA ASN A 699 -36.88 -20.53 5.29
C ASN A 699 -37.21 -21.59 4.21
N LEU A 700 -36.41 -21.61 3.13
CA LEU A 700 -36.54 -22.62 2.08
C LEU A 700 -36.20 -24.02 2.59
N ALA A 701 -35.15 -24.16 3.40
CA ALA A 701 -34.77 -25.43 4.02
C ALA A 701 -35.89 -25.98 4.92
N ALA A 702 -36.52 -25.11 5.72
CA ALA A 702 -37.66 -25.47 6.56
C ALA A 702 -38.88 -25.91 5.72
N THR A 703 -39.17 -25.21 4.63
CA THR A 703 -40.29 -25.52 3.72
C THR A 703 -40.12 -26.88 3.04
N LEU A 704 -38.89 -27.22 2.67
CA LEU A 704 -38.61 -28.46 1.94
C LEU A 704 -38.50 -29.70 2.85
N GLY A 705 -38.19 -29.53 4.14
CA GLY A 705 -38.12 -30.62 5.12
C GLY A 705 -37.23 -31.79 4.68
N ASP A 706 -37.69 -33.02 4.90
CA ASP A 706 -36.93 -34.26 4.60
C ASP A 706 -36.64 -34.46 3.09
N ARG A 707 -37.39 -33.81 2.19
CA ARG A 707 -37.16 -33.90 0.73
C ARG A 707 -35.78 -33.35 0.35
N VAL A 708 -35.31 -32.31 1.05
CA VAL A 708 -33.94 -31.78 0.87
C VAL A 708 -32.91 -32.76 1.37
N HIS A 709 -33.15 -33.48 2.47
CA HIS A 709 -32.20 -34.45 2.98
C HIS A 709 -31.93 -35.57 1.97
N ASP A 710 -32.97 -36.11 1.34
CA ASP A 710 -32.85 -37.18 0.34
C ASP A 710 -32.29 -36.68 -1.00
N ALA A 711 -32.68 -35.47 -1.44
CA ALA A 711 -32.11 -34.84 -2.63
C ALA A 711 -30.63 -34.49 -2.43
N MET A 712 -30.25 -33.95 -1.27
CA MET A 712 -28.87 -33.60 -0.95
C MET A 712 -28.00 -34.83 -0.71
N LYS A 713 -28.54 -35.93 -0.16
CA LYS A 713 -27.82 -37.22 -0.07
C LYS A 713 -27.48 -37.80 -1.45
N LYS A 714 -28.37 -37.68 -2.43
CA LYS A 714 -28.11 -38.09 -3.82
C LYS A 714 -27.05 -37.24 -4.51
N VAL A 715 -26.92 -35.97 -4.10
CA VAL A 715 -25.98 -34.98 -4.69
C VAL A 715 -24.61 -34.99 -4.00
N SER A 716 -24.54 -35.26 -2.70
CA SER A 716 -23.31 -35.17 -1.89
C SER A 716 -22.46 -36.45 -1.85
N GLY A 717 -22.95 -37.57 -2.40
CA GLY A 717 -22.16 -38.80 -2.58
C GLY A 717 -21.87 -39.61 -1.30
N GLY A 718 -22.53 -39.32 -0.17
CA GLY A 718 -22.56 -40.20 1.00
C GLY A 718 -21.28 -40.36 1.83
N THR A 719 -20.15 -39.75 1.44
CA THR A 719 -18.89 -39.84 2.20
C THR A 719 -18.32 -38.45 2.43
N ASP A 720 -18.44 -37.91 3.65
CA ASP A 720 -17.73 -36.68 4.00
C ASP A 720 -17.14 -36.72 5.41
N ARG A 721 -15.92 -36.21 5.55
CA ARG A 721 -15.20 -36.08 6.83
C ARG A 721 -15.60 -34.81 7.61
N GLN A 722 -16.38 -33.90 7.01
CA GLN A 722 -17.06 -32.78 7.69
C GLN A 722 -18.40 -32.49 6.99
N ALA A 723 -19.53 -32.84 7.60
CA ALA A 723 -20.86 -32.61 7.01
C ALA A 723 -21.25 -31.12 7.08
N LEU A 724 -21.48 -30.47 5.94
CA LEU A 724 -22.03 -29.11 5.86
C LEU A 724 -23.54 -29.10 6.23
N PRO A 725 -24.05 -28.04 6.88
CA PRO A 725 -25.49 -27.92 7.18
C PRO A 725 -26.35 -27.82 5.90
N HIS A 726 -27.56 -28.37 5.90
CA HIS A 726 -28.47 -28.31 4.74
C HIS A 726 -28.76 -26.88 4.24
N ALA A 727 -28.91 -25.93 5.18
CA ALA A 727 -29.11 -24.52 4.84
C ALA A 727 -27.92 -23.90 4.08
N VAL A 728 -26.72 -24.49 4.21
CA VAL A 728 -25.53 -24.12 3.43
C VAL A 728 -25.46 -24.90 2.12
N CYS A 729 -25.84 -26.18 2.12
CA CYS A 729 -25.83 -27.01 0.91
C CYS A 729 -26.79 -26.48 -0.19
N ILE A 730 -27.98 -26.00 0.17
CA ILE A 730 -28.97 -25.47 -0.79
C ILE A 730 -28.39 -24.33 -1.65
N PRO A 731 -27.86 -23.23 -1.08
CA PRO A 731 -27.24 -22.17 -1.86
C PRO A 731 -26.03 -22.65 -2.67
N LEU A 732 -25.23 -23.60 -2.17
CA LEU A 732 -24.10 -24.13 -2.95
C LEU A 732 -24.55 -24.96 -4.17
N VAL A 733 -25.69 -25.65 -4.10
CA VAL A 733 -26.31 -26.28 -5.28
C VAL A 733 -26.79 -25.21 -6.27
N MET A 734 -27.36 -24.10 -5.77
CA MET A 734 -27.72 -22.97 -6.61
C MET A 734 -26.50 -22.29 -7.25
N ALA A 735 -25.36 -22.25 -6.56
CA ALA A 735 -24.10 -21.80 -7.15
C ALA A 735 -23.66 -22.71 -8.31
N ALA A 736 -23.70 -24.04 -8.14
CA ALA A 736 -23.42 -24.98 -9.22
C ALA A 736 -24.39 -24.78 -10.41
N TYR A 737 -25.69 -24.60 -10.15
CA TYR A 737 -26.69 -24.26 -11.17
C TYR A 737 -26.32 -22.99 -11.94
N LYS A 738 -25.92 -21.92 -11.24
CA LYS A 738 -25.53 -20.65 -11.86
C LYS A 738 -24.25 -20.75 -12.69
N ILE A 739 -23.27 -21.51 -12.21
CA ILE A 739 -22.06 -21.81 -12.99
C ILE A 739 -22.43 -22.51 -14.30
N LEU A 740 -23.28 -23.54 -14.26
CA LEU A 740 -23.72 -24.26 -15.46
C LEU A 740 -24.51 -23.37 -16.42
N GLN A 741 -25.43 -22.53 -15.92
CA GLN A 741 -26.20 -21.59 -16.74
C GLN A 741 -25.28 -20.60 -17.48
N ARG A 742 -24.30 -20.05 -16.77
CA ARG A 742 -23.34 -19.13 -17.36
C ARG A 742 -22.51 -19.82 -18.44
N LEU A 743 -22.04 -21.04 -18.18
CA LEU A 743 -21.21 -21.77 -19.16
C LEU A 743 -22.02 -22.12 -20.41
N ALA A 744 -23.32 -22.39 -20.27
CA ALA A 744 -24.22 -22.58 -21.41
C ALA A 744 -24.39 -21.29 -22.23
N ALA A 745 -24.49 -20.13 -21.57
CA ALA A 745 -24.61 -18.83 -22.24
C ALA A 745 -23.35 -18.45 -23.05
N ASP A 746 -22.16 -18.75 -22.51
CA ASP A 746 -20.86 -18.53 -23.17
C ASP A 746 -20.80 -19.21 -24.55
N ILE A 747 -21.29 -20.45 -24.64
CA ILE A 747 -21.33 -21.26 -25.88
C ILE A 747 -22.20 -20.59 -26.96
N SER A 748 -23.25 -19.88 -26.55
CA SER A 748 -24.19 -19.24 -27.47
C SER A 748 -23.79 -17.82 -27.89
N SER A 749 -22.68 -17.29 -27.36
CA SER A 749 -22.26 -15.91 -27.59
C SER A 749 -21.28 -15.79 -28.75
N ASP A 750 -21.48 -14.77 -29.59
CA ASP A 750 -20.52 -14.40 -30.64
C ASP A 750 -19.34 -13.60 -30.03
N CYS A 751 -18.13 -13.86 -30.52
CA CYS A 751 -16.93 -13.16 -30.11
C CYS A 751 -16.90 -11.76 -30.77
N ALA A 752 -17.34 -10.75 -30.01
CA ALA A 752 -17.25 -9.34 -30.38
C ALA A 752 -16.37 -8.59 -29.37
N ASP A 753 -15.66 -7.57 -29.82
CA ASP A 753 -14.97 -6.65 -28.92
C ASP A 753 -16.00 -5.72 -28.26
N TYR A 754 -16.10 -5.78 -26.93
CA TYR A 754 -16.99 -4.93 -26.15
C TYR A 754 -16.24 -3.72 -25.58
N PRO A 755 -16.86 -2.52 -25.55
CA PRO A 755 -16.27 -1.40 -24.84
C PRO A 755 -16.19 -1.70 -23.35
N ALA A 756 -15.19 -1.15 -22.67
CA ALA A 756 -15.02 -1.36 -21.24
C ALA A 756 -16.26 -0.89 -20.45
N HIS A 757 -16.76 -1.73 -19.55
CA HIS A 757 -17.88 -1.44 -18.67
C HIS A 757 -17.47 -1.55 -17.19
N ALA A 758 -18.25 -0.93 -16.29
CA ALA A 758 -18.03 -1.05 -14.86
C ALA A 758 -18.13 -2.52 -14.40
N ALA A 759 -17.20 -2.96 -13.56
CA ALA A 759 -17.22 -4.29 -12.94
C ALA A 759 -17.87 -4.27 -11.54
N LEU A 760 -17.93 -3.11 -10.88
CA LEU A 760 -18.70 -2.91 -9.66
C LEU A 760 -20.13 -2.53 -10.01
N VAL A 761 -21.09 -3.07 -9.26
CA VAL A 761 -22.50 -2.70 -9.38
C VAL A 761 -22.79 -1.43 -8.61
N ASN A 762 -23.79 -0.67 -9.07
CA ASN A 762 -24.31 0.49 -8.38
C ASN A 762 -25.57 0.13 -7.58
N MET A 763 -25.65 0.55 -6.32
CA MET A 763 -26.78 0.21 -5.44
C MET A 763 -28.14 0.75 -5.90
N MET A 764 -28.18 1.92 -6.55
CA MET A 764 -29.43 2.46 -7.08
C MET A 764 -29.89 1.68 -8.31
N ARG A 765 -28.94 1.23 -9.14
CA ARG A 765 -29.23 0.32 -10.25
C ARG A 765 -29.78 -1.02 -9.75
N LEU A 766 -29.23 -1.57 -8.67
CA LEU A 766 -29.76 -2.80 -8.06
C LEU A 766 -31.23 -2.61 -7.65
N ARG A 767 -31.53 -1.49 -6.99
CA ARG A 767 -32.89 -1.15 -6.57
C ARG A 767 -33.86 -1.03 -7.75
N GLU A 768 -33.43 -0.42 -8.85
CA GLU A 768 -34.21 -0.36 -10.09
C GLU A 768 -34.42 -1.77 -10.69
N GLN A 769 -33.35 -2.58 -10.76
CA GLN A 769 -33.42 -3.95 -11.26
C GLN A 769 -34.40 -4.81 -10.45
N VAL A 770 -34.47 -4.64 -9.13
CA VAL A 770 -35.46 -5.33 -8.28
C VAL A 770 -36.88 -5.05 -8.76
N LYS A 771 -37.21 -3.79 -9.09
CA LYS A 771 -38.52 -3.42 -9.64
C LYS A 771 -38.73 -4.00 -11.04
N GLN A 772 -37.71 -3.96 -11.88
CA GLN A 772 -37.73 -4.51 -13.24
C GLN A 772 -37.94 -6.02 -13.30
N VAL A 773 -37.58 -6.77 -12.25
CA VAL A 773 -37.90 -8.20 -12.16
C VAL A 773 -39.40 -8.45 -12.35
N ASN A 774 -40.24 -7.60 -11.74
CA ASN A 774 -41.71 -7.70 -11.76
C ASN A 774 -42.35 -6.84 -12.87
N GLN A 775 -41.74 -5.72 -13.23
CA GLN A 775 -42.23 -4.79 -14.26
C GLN A 775 -41.10 -4.47 -15.25
N PRO A 776 -40.93 -5.26 -16.33
CA PRO A 776 -39.76 -5.15 -17.21
C PRO A 776 -39.56 -3.78 -17.87
N GLU A 777 -40.64 -3.02 -18.06
CA GLU A 777 -40.60 -1.66 -18.62
C GLU A 777 -40.41 -0.56 -17.56
N TYR A 778 -40.23 -0.93 -16.29
CA TYR A 778 -40.01 0.04 -15.22
C TYR A 778 -38.69 0.78 -15.43
N THR A 779 -38.80 2.09 -15.53
CA THR A 779 -37.68 3.03 -15.40
C THR A 779 -38.04 3.99 -14.28
N ASP A 780 -37.10 4.33 -13.39
CA ASP A 780 -37.37 5.41 -12.43
C ASP A 780 -37.67 6.71 -13.20
N ASP A 781 -38.79 7.37 -12.88
CA ASP A 781 -39.14 8.69 -13.43
C ASP A 781 -38.27 9.74 -12.75
N ILE A 782 -37.11 9.99 -13.31
CA ILE A 782 -36.11 10.85 -12.68
C ILE A 782 -36.09 12.20 -13.38
N THR A 783 -36.98 13.07 -12.96
CA THR A 783 -36.78 14.51 -13.12
C THR A 783 -35.50 14.92 -12.41
N GLN A 784 -34.56 15.51 -13.15
CA GLN A 784 -33.29 16.05 -12.64
C GLN A 784 -33.53 16.89 -11.37
N LYS A 785 -33.08 16.40 -10.21
CA LYS A 785 -32.86 17.25 -9.03
C LYS A 785 -31.50 17.94 -9.16
N LEU A 786 -31.34 18.74 -10.22
CA LEU A 786 -30.29 19.74 -10.27
C LEU A 786 -30.57 20.71 -9.13
N VAL A 787 -29.68 20.78 -8.14
CA VAL A 787 -29.74 21.89 -7.18
C VAL A 787 -29.23 23.10 -7.94
N GLU A 788 -30.16 23.93 -8.40
CA GLU A 788 -29.81 25.26 -8.89
C GLU A 788 -29.25 26.05 -7.72
N LEU A 789 -27.93 26.11 -7.67
CA LEU A 789 -27.20 26.97 -6.77
C LEU A 789 -27.06 28.31 -7.48
N THR A 790 -28.01 29.21 -7.23
CA THR A 790 -27.79 30.64 -7.46
C THR A 790 -26.70 31.10 -6.50
N VAL A 791 -25.48 31.24 -7.01
CA VAL A 791 -24.38 31.87 -6.28
C VAL A 791 -24.74 33.34 -6.09
N GLY A 792 -25.31 33.67 -4.93
CA GLY A 792 -25.81 35.02 -4.64
C GLY A 792 -26.53 35.16 -3.30
N ASP A 793 -27.17 34.10 -2.79
CA ASP A 793 -27.85 34.17 -1.51
C ASP A 793 -26.86 33.89 -0.37
N LYS A 794 -26.22 34.96 0.12
CA LYS A 794 -25.68 34.97 1.49
C LYS A 794 -26.80 34.66 2.48
N ALA A 795 -26.45 33.96 3.56
CA ALA A 795 -27.35 33.79 4.71
C ALA A 795 -27.82 35.13 5.28
#